data_AF-A0A9P3LGD6-F1
#
_entry.id   AF-A0A9P3LGD6-F1
#
_cell.length_a   1.000
_cell.length_b   1.000
_cell.length_c   1.000
_cell.angle_alpha   90.00
_cell.angle_beta   90.00
_cell.angle_gamma   90.00
#
_symmetry.space_group_name_H-M   'P 1'
#
loop_
_entity.id
_entity.type
_entity.pdbx_description
1 polymer ?
#
loop_
_entity_poly.entity_id
_entity_poly.type
_entity_poly.pdbx_seq_one_letter_code
_entity_poly.pdbx_strand_id
1 'polypeptide(L)'
;MPPRKKQKEDGVAKPKRATRRGNTGKLARLLEMPVDIWFEIVSHLTPKELLHLTWTSRHFREMFMDKRQKHLWAAARYNARVPDPPPHISEPFLAAVLYSSFCQACGNRGQKYDLGLVQRFCGGCWKLNMKLGFVCQREYDFKWDDPFLQYVPSSKTRSPSSNESGEQNEEYGEYFVPEFEWMLERYRHYEETGKKEKLKAFVEERKLHVKTMREFTKGLRHWEAYKKNAKQALEDAMEDGVKRKLIEMGYKETDIPAFQYGGNPRWCEWREIVRQPRDLTDRIWKNMMPRLLELLEEEQPYQEEREREDRRREREEETCIAYRELLPNAPVEDGPFPRVSAALRLPEIHRLMREDDARIPMTEERLRTALPALRSAAREQKAKLVELAWAHFAALSQPEGAAPGAESAGAEPAVMKLKGVPEDIEHGSEAILELATALFRCHLCFNYRDQRLPGVGDAMYSITELAKHVHTDHAREVSFPGKSEVDSAVARKVLHALGLPEDIRHAELTGKIVCKCATFKHPSTFAELVTHIMRENSAYHAAVYCRSASACPAHEVIIHDHDLDNDPSFLRLLSDANFEPPPLAPDEGRLAAVWSAKFPDKEVICTVCYLCSKIPYNSEFWRRPEHKNSCLYVPRAVHMEPEELARHVRTKHSRKARPEDAMEAPDKVSWNAAILW
;
A
#
# COMPACT_ATOMS: atom_id res chain seq x y z
N MET A 1 -26.49 40.21 -56.64
CA MET A 1 -26.53 39.91 -58.09
C MET A 1 -26.57 38.40 -58.27
N PRO A 2 -27.56 37.85 -59.00
CA PRO A 2 -27.73 36.40 -59.16
C PRO A 2 -27.11 35.92 -60.49
N PRO A 3 -26.82 34.61 -60.65
CA PRO A 3 -26.82 34.01 -61.97
C PRO A 3 -28.07 33.17 -62.19
N ARG A 4 -28.69 33.46 -63.33
CA ARG A 4 -29.91 32.88 -63.88
C ARG A 4 -29.51 31.80 -64.89
N LYS A 5 -30.22 30.66 -64.85
CA LYS A 5 -30.50 29.67 -65.91
C LYS A 5 -29.35 29.09 -66.76
N LYS A 6 -29.30 27.76 -66.82
CA LYS A 6 -29.34 27.03 -68.11
C LYS A 6 -30.32 25.85 -68.03
N GLN A 7 -31.18 25.79 -69.04
CA GLN A 7 -32.18 24.74 -69.29
C GLN A 7 -31.54 23.52 -69.99
N LYS A 8 -32.27 22.42 -69.86
CA LYS A 8 -32.19 21.06 -70.44
C LYS A 8 -31.58 20.88 -71.84
N GLU A 9 -31.03 19.68 -72.04
CA GLU A 9 -31.33 18.64 -73.07
C GLU A 9 -30.03 17.87 -73.36
N ASP A 10 -29.96 16.60 -73.77
CA ASP A 10 -30.81 15.40 -73.75
C ASP A 10 -29.79 14.25 -73.95
N GLY A 11 -29.92 13.12 -73.24
CA GLY A 11 -28.85 12.12 -73.29
C GLY A 11 -29.14 10.77 -72.64
N VAL A 12 -29.96 9.97 -73.33
CA VAL A 12 -29.98 8.50 -73.35
C VAL A 12 -30.56 7.76 -72.12
N ALA A 13 -31.69 7.10 -72.38
CA ALA A 13 -32.43 6.24 -71.47
C ALA A 13 -31.62 4.99 -71.02
N LYS A 14 -31.62 4.73 -69.70
CA LYS A 14 -31.32 3.42 -69.12
C LYS A 14 -32.63 2.78 -68.61
N PRO A 15 -32.78 1.45 -68.73
CA PRO A 15 -34.08 0.79 -68.69
C PRO A 15 -34.72 0.85 -67.30
N LYS A 16 -36.03 1.05 -67.27
CA LYS A 16 -36.87 0.91 -66.08
C LYS A 16 -36.68 -0.50 -65.52
N ARG A 17 -35.96 -0.62 -64.40
CA ARG A 17 -35.92 -1.87 -63.62
C ARG A 17 -37.34 -2.16 -63.17
N ALA A 18 -37.88 -3.28 -63.64
CA ALA A 18 -39.12 -3.86 -63.17
C ALA A 18 -39.14 -3.83 -61.63
N THR A 19 -40.23 -3.31 -61.07
CA THR A 19 -40.54 -3.45 -59.65
C THR A 19 -40.51 -4.94 -59.31
N ARG A 20 -39.45 -5.38 -58.63
CA ARG A 20 -39.43 -6.69 -57.97
C ARG A 20 -40.60 -6.67 -56.98
N ARG A 21 -41.70 -7.33 -57.34
CA ARG A 21 -42.70 -7.82 -56.38
C ARG A 21 -41.90 -8.56 -55.31
N GLY A 22 -41.88 -8.02 -54.09
CA GLY A 22 -41.16 -8.61 -52.98
C GLY A 22 -41.69 -10.01 -52.73
N ASN A 23 -40.79 -11.00 -52.65
CA ASN A 23 -41.08 -12.30 -52.07
C ASN A 23 -41.60 -12.07 -50.65
N THR A 24 -42.92 -12.19 -50.44
CA THR A 24 -43.48 -12.45 -49.12
C THR A 24 -42.95 -13.82 -48.69
N GLY A 25 -41.92 -13.84 -47.84
CA GLY A 25 -41.27 -15.08 -47.40
C GLY A 25 -42.26 -16.02 -46.71
N LYS A 26 -41.89 -17.31 -46.56
CA LYS A 26 -42.72 -18.36 -45.92
C LYS A 26 -43.24 -17.99 -44.52
N LEU A 27 -42.62 -17.02 -43.85
CA LEU A 27 -42.99 -16.49 -42.53
C LEU A 27 -44.03 -15.35 -42.58
N ALA A 28 -44.43 -14.85 -43.75
CA ALA A 28 -45.47 -13.83 -43.85
C ALA A 28 -46.79 -14.30 -43.23
N ARG A 29 -47.09 -15.60 -43.37
CA ARG A 29 -48.25 -16.26 -42.76
C ARG A 29 -48.25 -16.25 -41.23
N LEU A 30 -47.08 -16.09 -40.59
CA LEU A 30 -46.99 -15.96 -39.14
C LEU A 30 -47.72 -14.70 -38.68
N LEU A 31 -47.64 -13.60 -39.45
CA LEU A 31 -48.33 -12.33 -39.16
C LEU A 31 -49.84 -12.37 -39.48
N GLU A 32 -50.30 -13.36 -40.25
CA GLU A 32 -51.72 -13.57 -40.61
C GLU A 32 -52.46 -14.46 -39.59
N MET A 33 -51.75 -14.98 -38.59
CA MET A 33 -52.28 -15.86 -37.55
C MET A 33 -53.14 -15.09 -36.53
N PRO A 34 -54.20 -15.71 -35.95
CA PRO A 34 -54.98 -15.10 -34.89
C PRO A 34 -54.10 -14.63 -33.73
N VAL A 35 -54.46 -13.47 -33.17
CA VAL A 35 -53.70 -12.82 -32.11
C VAL A 35 -53.61 -13.70 -30.85
N ASP A 36 -54.60 -14.54 -30.58
CA ASP A 36 -54.59 -15.46 -29.43
C ASP A 36 -53.44 -16.48 -29.49
N ILE A 37 -53.10 -16.98 -30.67
CA ILE A 37 -51.97 -17.91 -30.84
C ILE A 37 -50.64 -17.18 -30.70
N TRP A 38 -50.56 -15.92 -31.14
CA TRP A 38 -49.40 -15.07 -30.86
C TRP A 38 -49.20 -14.87 -29.37
N PHE A 39 -50.27 -14.63 -28.62
CA PHE A 39 -50.23 -14.45 -27.19
C PHE A 39 -49.80 -15.72 -26.46
N GLU A 40 -50.30 -16.88 -26.88
CA GLU A 40 -49.85 -18.18 -26.36
C GLU A 40 -48.34 -18.37 -26.58
N ILE A 41 -47.84 -18.20 -27.80
CA ILE A 41 -46.41 -18.34 -28.11
C ILE A 41 -45.57 -17.35 -27.29
N VAL A 42 -46.02 -16.09 -27.21
CA VAL A 42 -45.31 -15.03 -26.48
C VAL A 42 -45.27 -15.30 -24.98
N SER A 43 -46.27 -15.99 -24.43
CA SER A 43 -46.32 -16.33 -23.01
C SER A 43 -45.18 -17.26 -22.56
N HIS A 44 -44.56 -18.00 -23.50
CA HIS A 44 -43.40 -18.88 -23.25
C HIS A 44 -42.05 -18.17 -23.37
N LEU A 45 -42.02 -16.91 -23.81
CA LEU A 45 -40.77 -16.15 -23.98
C LEU A 45 -40.20 -15.69 -22.63
N THR A 46 -38.91 -15.36 -22.60
CA THR A 46 -38.29 -14.62 -21.50
C THR A 46 -38.48 -13.11 -21.68
N PRO A 47 -38.26 -12.26 -20.64
CA PRO A 47 -38.44 -10.82 -20.77
C PRO A 47 -37.45 -10.20 -21.77
N LYS A 48 -36.27 -10.81 -21.91
CA LYS A 48 -35.27 -10.40 -22.91
C LYS A 48 -35.78 -10.61 -24.33
N GLU A 49 -36.35 -11.78 -24.60
CA GLU A 49 -36.85 -12.14 -25.93
C GLU A 49 -38.08 -11.32 -26.29
N LEU A 50 -39.02 -11.16 -25.37
CA LEU A 50 -40.21 -10.32 -25.57
C LEU A 50 -39.81 -8.85 -25.81
N LEU A 51 -38.87 -8.31 -25.02
CA LEU A 51 -38.33 -6.97 -25.24
C LEU A 51 -37.72 -6.82 -26.63
N HIS A 52 -36.86 -7.74 -27.05
CA HIS A 52 -36.26 -7.69 -28.38
C HIS A 52 -37.28 -7.87 -29.50
N LEU A 53 -38.30 -8.70 -29.31
CA LEU A 53 -39.41 -8.84 -30.25
C LEU A 53 -40.10 -7.50 -30.50
N THR A 54 -40.33 -6.71 -29.44
CA THR A 54 -40.90 -5.35 -29.58
C THR A 54 -40.01 -4.37 -30.36
N TRP A 55 -38.72 -4.67 -30.55
CA TRP A 55 -37.82 -3.83 -31.34
C TRP A 55 -37.73 -4.24 -32.80
N THR A 56 -38.19 -5.45 -33.15
CA THR A 56 -38.13 -5.95 -34.53
C THR A 56 -39.20 -5.33 -35.45
N SER A 57 -40.33 -4.87 -34.91
CA SER A 57 -41.45 -4.34 -35.68
C SER A 57 -42.26 -3.32 -34.89
N ARG A 58 -42.67 -2.24 -35.57
CA ARG A 58 -43.60 -1.24 -35.01
C ARG A 58 -44.92 -1.87 -34.58
N HIS A 59 -45.44 -2.84 -35.34
CA HIS A 59 -46.68 -3.53 -35.03
C HIS A 59 -46.57 -4.33 -33.71
N PHE A 60 -45.51 -5.10 -33.53
CA PHE A 60 -45.28 -5.84 -32.28
C PHE A 60 -45.05 -4.91 -31.10
N ARG A 61 -44.38 -3.78 -31.31
CA ARG A 61 -44.24 -2.77 -30.26
C ARG A 61 -45.59 -2.23 -29.80
N GLU A 62 -46.43 -1.80 -30.74
CA GLU A 62 -47.77 -1.26 -30.44
C GLU A 62 -48.66 -2.31 -29.77
N MET A 63 -48.59 -3.58 -30.21
CA MET A 63 -49.38 -4.67 -29.66
C MET A 63 -48.95 -5.07 -28.24
N PHE A 64 -47.65 -5.34 -28.03
CA PHE A 64 -47.16 -5.91 -26.76
C PHE A 64 -46.91 -4.86 -25.68
N MET A 65 -46.76 -3.57 -26.03
CA MET A 65 -46.64 -2.49 -25.04
C MET A 65 -48.00 -1.96 -24.57
N ASP A 66 -49.12 -2.47 -25.10
CA ASP A 66 -50.46 -2.12 -24.63
C ASP A 66 -50.69 -2.67 -23.21
N LYS A 67 -51.27 -1.84 -22.34
CA LYS A 67 -51.61 -2.21 -20.94
C LYS A 67 -52.53 -3.42 -20.85
N ARG A 68 -53.35 -3.70 -21.87
CA ARG A 68 -54.21 -4.89 -21.96
C ARG A 68 -53.38 -6.19 -21.97
N GLN A 69 -52.14 -6.12 -22.46
CA GLN A 69 -51.23 -7.27 -22.61
C GLN A 69 -50.23 -7.42 -21.47
N LYS A 70 -50.47 -6.79 -20.30
CA LYS A 70 -49.61 -6.92 -19.11
C LYS A 70 -49.36 -8.37 -18.69
N HIS A 71 -50.34 -9.25 -18.91
CA HIS A 71 -50.26 -10.66 -18.55
C HIS A 71 -49.16 -11.42 -19.31
N LEU A 72 -48.86 -11.02 -20.55
CA LEU A 72 -47.77 -11.60 -21.34
C LEU A 72 -46.41 -11.27 -20.74
N TRP A 73 -46.23 -10.03 -20.26
CA TRP A 73 -45.00 -9.64 -19.60
C TRP A 73 -44.84 -10.29 -18.22
N ALA A 74 -45.94 -10.47 -17.49
CA ALA A 74 -45.94 -11.20 -16.23
C ALA A 74 -45.55 -12.68 -16.45
N ALA A 75 -46.09 -13.34 -17.47
CA ALA A 75 -45.69 -14.69 -17.86
C ALA A 75 -44.21 -14.75 -18.25
N ALA A 76 -43.75 -13.81 -19.09
CA ALA A 76 -42.35 -13.77 -19.50
C ALA A 76 -41.39 -13.59 -18.32
N ARG A 77 -41.75 -12.71 -17.38
CA ARG A 77 -41.01 -12.48 -16.13
C ARG A 77 -40.94 -13.75 -15.28
N TYR A 78 -42.05 -14.47 -15.15
CA TYR A 78 -42.13 -15.74 -14.42
C TYR A 78 -41.19 -16.80 -15.03
N ASN A 79 -41.15 -16.92 -16.36
CA ASN A 79 -40.25 -17.85 -17.06
C ASN A 79 -38.76 -17.60 -16.74
N ALA A 80 -38.38 -16.34 -16.52
CA ALA A 80 -37.03 -15.95 -16.11
C ALA A 80 -36.82 -15.93 -14.59
N ARG A 81 -37.83 -16.31 -13.79
CA ARG A 81 -37.84 -16.28 -12.33
C ARG A 81 -37.52 -14.91 -11.72
N VAL A 82 -37.80 -13.84 -12.45
CA VAL A 82 -37.57 -12.47 -11.99
C VAL A 82 -38.65 -12.13 -10.96
N PRO A 83 -38.31 -11.60 -9.77
CA PRO A 83 -39.27 -11.19 -8.74
C PRO A 83 -40.38 -10.26 -9.26
N ASP A 84 -41.54 -10.28 -8.60
CA ASP A 84 -42.66 -9.39 -8.91
C ASP A 84 -42.26 -7.92 -8.68
N PRO A 85 -42.42 -7.02 -9.68
CA PRO A 85 -42.10 -5.62 -9.49
C PRO A 85 -43.15 -4.89 -8.62
N PRO A 86 -42.76 -3.82 -7.92
CA PRO A 86 -43.70 -2.91 -7.27
C PRO A 86 -44.71 -2.32 -8.27
N PRO A 87 -45.92 -1.91 -7.83
CA PRO A 87 -46.98 -1.44 -8.73
C PRO A 87 -46.63 -0.26 -9.64
N HIS A 88 -45.65 0.57 -9.24
CA HIS A 88 -45.19 1.73 -10.01
C HIS A 88 -44.11 1.38 -11.06
N ILE A 89 -43.58 0.15 -11.05
CA ILE A 89 -42.62 -0.37 -12.02
C ILE A 89 -43.33 -1.34 -12.96
N SER A 90 -43.50 -0.94 -14.21
CA SER A 90 -44.05 -1.85 -15.24
C SER A 90 -43.05 -2.95 -15.62
N GLU A 91 -43.51 -4.16 -15.91
CA GLU A 91 -42.63 -5.26 -16.34
C GLU A 91 -41.80 -4.93 -17.60
N PRO A 92 -42.32 -4.25 -18.64
CA PRO A 92 -41.50 -3.85 -19.80
C PRO A 92 -40.36 -2.90 -19.42
N PHE A 93 -40.60 -1.98 -18.48
CA PHE A 93 -39.59 -1.05 -17.98
C PHE A 93 -38.50 -1.80 -17.22
N LEU A 94 -38.88 -2.72 -16.32
CA LEU A 94 -37.93 -3.60 -15.62
C LEU A 94 -37.11 -4.44 -16.62
N ALA A 95 -37.76 -5.03 -17.63
CA ALA A 95 -37.09 -5.81 -18.66
C ALA A 95 -36.06 -4.98 -19.43
N ALA A 96 -36.38 -3.72 -19.75
CA ALA A 96 -35.44 -2.80 -20.38
C ALA A 96 -34.23 -2.51 -19.49
N VAL A 97 -34.42 -2.33 -18.18
CA VAL A 97 -33.29 -2.14 -17.25
C VAL A 97 -32.44 -3.40 -17.15
N LEU A 98 -33.04 -4.58 -17.07
CA LEU A 98 -32.31 -5.84 -16.92
C LEU A 98 -31.56 -6.26 -18.20
N TYR A 99 -32.18 -6.09 -19.38
CA TYR A 99 -31.75 -6.77 -20.59
C TYR A 99 -31.42 -5.85 -21.77
N SER A 100 -31.76 -4.56 -21.72
CA SER A 100 -31.33 -3.62 -22.76
C SER A 100 -29.88 -3.19 -22.59
N SER A 101 -29.33 -2.59 -23.64
CA SER A 101 -28.04 -1.90 -23.59
C SER A 101 -28.18 -0.39 -23.79
N PHE A 102 -29.40 0.16 -23.66
CA PHE A 102 -29.68 1.57 -23.90
C PHE A 102 -29.81 2.36 -22.60
N CYS A 103 -29.36 3.61 -22.64
CA CYS A 103 -29.47 4.57 -21.56
C CYS A 103 -30.89 5.14 -21.53
N GLN A 104 -31.52 5.14 -20.36
CA GLN A 104 -32.88 5.65 -20.20
C GLN A 104 -33.00 7.16 -20.43
N ALA A 105 -31.93 7.93 -20.21
CA ALA A 105 -31.94 9.38 -20.38
C ALA A 105 -31.69 9.82 -21.84
N CYS A 106 -30.64 9.29 -22.49
CA CYS A 106 -30.22 9.77 -23.81
C CYS A 106 -30.34 8.74 -24.95
N GLY A 107 -30.71 7.49 -24.66
CA GLY A 107 -30.82 6.42 -25.66
C GLY A 107 -29.49 5.84 -26.17
N ASN A 108 -28.33 6.41 -25.80
CA ASN A 108 -27.01 5.85 -26.13
C ASN A 108 -26.71 4.56 -25.35
N ARG A 109 -25.56 3.92 -25.59
CA ARG A 109 -25.19 2.67 -24.90
C ARG A 109 -25.04 2.86 -23.38
N GLY A 110 -25.90 2.22 -22.59
CA GLY A 110 -25.98 2.27 -21.13
C GLY A 110 -25.31 1.08 -20.46
N GLN A 111 -24.04 1.24 -20.06
CA GLN A 111 -23.24 0.18 -19.42
C GLN A 111 -23.52 0.02 -17.93
N LYS A 112 -23.92 1.10 -17.26
CA LYS A 112 -24.13 1.11 -15.82
C LYS A 112 -25.61 0.93 -15.53
N TYR A 113 -25.93 0.07 -14.59
CA TYR A 113 -27.30 -0.10 -14.12
C TYR A 113 -27.34 -0.30 -12.61
N ASP A 114 -28.45 0.12 -12.01
CA ASP A 114 -28.77 -0.07 -10.61
C ASP A 114 -30.06 -0.85 -10.49
N LEU A 115 -30.01 -2.01 -9.82
CA LEU A 115 -31.21 -2.82 -9.60
C LEU A 115 -32.10 -2.28 -8.49
N GLY A 116 -31.52 -1.57 -7.52
CA GLY A 116 -32.28 -1.05 -6.39
C GLY A 116 -33.11 0.18 -6.74
N LEU A 117 -32.59 1.00 -7.64
CA LEU A 117 -33.28 2.18 -8.16
C LEU A 117 -33.90 1.96 -9.54
N VAL A 118 -33.68 0.78 -10.13
CA VAL A 118 -34.19 0.36 -11.45
C VAL A 118 -33.79 1.38 -12.52
N GLN A 119 -32.50 1.74 -12.54
CA GLN A 119 -31.91 2.72 -13.47
C GLN A 119 -30.86 2.08 -14.37
N ARG A 120 -30.73 2.56 -15.61
CA ARG A 120 -29.67 2.21 -16.56
C ARG A 120 -29.23 3.44 -17.34
N PHE A 121 -27.96 3.80 -17.18
CA PHE A 121 -27.38 4.98 -17.82
C PHE A 121 -26.04 4.70 -18.50
N CYS A 122 -25.69 5.55 -19.48
CA CYS A 122 -24.31 5.66 -19.94
C CYS A 122 -23.46 6.34 -18.85
N GLY A 123 -22.13 6.31 -18.98
CA GLY A 123 -21.24 6.91 -17.97
C GLY A 123 -21.49 8.40 -17.72
N GLY A 124 -21.84 9.17 -18.75
CA GLY A 124 -22.18 10.60 -18.64
C GLY A 124 -23.50 10.83 -17.90
N CYS A 125 -24.57 10.18 -18.35
CA CYS A 125 -25.87 10.29 -17.70
C CYS A 125 -25.87 9.74 -16.27
N TRP A 126 -25.04 8.74 -15.95
CA TRP A 126 -24.89 8.27 -14.58
C TRP A 126 -24.38 9.37 -13.67
N LYS A 127 -23.29 10.07 -14.05
CA LYS A 127 -22.73 11.18 -13.24
C LYS A 127 -23.74 12.32 -13.03
N LEU A 128 -24.63 12.54 -13.99
CA LEU A 128 -25.65 13.59 -13.92
C LEU A 128 -26.85 13.19 -13.05
N ASN A 129 -27.30 11.94 -13.16
CA ASN A 129 -28.56 11.48 -12.57
C ASN A 129 -28.38 10.65 -11.29
N MET A 130 -27.16 10.25 -10.94
CA MET A 130 -26.85 9.47 -9.74
C MET A 130 -25.80 10.20 -8.92
N LYS A 131 -26.14 10.55 -7.68
CA LYS A 131 -25.24 11.29 -6.77
C LYS A 131 -25.18 10.63 -5.40
N LEU A 132 -24.00 10.67 -4.79
CA LEU A 132 -23.78 10.21 -3.41
C LEU A 132 -24.47 11.16 -2.43
N GLY A 133 -24.90 10.64 -1.28
CA GLY A 133 -25.60 11.42 -0.26
C GLY A 133 -24.89 12.71 0.14
N PHE A 134 -23.58 12.65 0.41
CA PHE A 134 -22.80 13.85 0.78
C PHE A 134 -22.68 14.87 -0.36
N VAL A 135 -22.78 14.42 -1.63
CA VAL A 135 -22.82 15.33 -2.78
C VAL A 135 -24.16 16.04 -2.82
N CYS A 136 -25.26 15.29 -2.64
CA CYS A 136 -26.59 15.89 -2.52
C CYS A 136 -26.64 16.89 -1.35
N GLN A 137 -26.05 16.57 -0.20
CA GLN A 137 -26.00 17.46 0.97
C GLN A 137 -25.38 18.80 0.62
N ARG A 138 -24.22 18.78 -0.03
CA ARG A 138 -23.51 19.99 -0.43
C ARG A 138 -24.26 20.80 -1.49
N GLU A 139 -24.93 20.14 -2.43
CA GLU A 139 -25.59 20.83 -3.56
C GLU A 139 -26.95 21.42 -3.21
N TYR A 140 -27.73 20.74 -2.36
CA TYR A 140 -29.10 21.14 -2.04
C TYR A 140 -29.25 21.79 -0.66
N ASP A 141 -28.15 21.92 0.09
CA ASP A 141 -28.06 22.60 1.37
C ASP A 141 -29.12 22.12 2.38
N PHE A 142 -28.97 20.87 2.83
CA PHE A 142 -29.80 20.27 3.86
C PHE A 142 -28.94 19.70 4.99
N LYS A 143 -29.53 19.51 6.17
CA LYS A 143 -28.80 18.97 7.33
C LYS A 143 -28.69 17.44 7.24
N TRP A 144 -27.50 16.90 7.52
CA TRP A 144 -27.26 15.46 7.40
C TRP A 144 -28.13 14.60 8.34
N ASP A 145 -28.49 15.14 9.50
CA ASP A 145 -29.37 14.52 10.50
C ASP A 145 -30.86 14.62 10.15
N ASP A 146 -31.21 15.25 9.02
CA ASP A 146 -32.58 15.37 8.57
C ASP A 146 -33.14 13.99 8.16
N PRO A 147 -34.28 13.57 8.74
CA PRO A 147 -34.86 12.26 8.45
C PRO A 147 -35.35 12.12 7.00
N PHE A 148 -35.42 13.19 6.20
CA PHE A 148 -35.90 13.14 4.81
C PHE A 148 -35.12 12.13 3.96
N LEU A 149 -33.82 11.92 4.19
CA LEU A 149 -33.05 10.92 3.45
C LEU A 149 -33.69 9.53 3.57
N GLN A 150 -34.36 9.22 4.68
CA GLN A 150 -34.98 7.90 4.93
C GLN A 150 -36.23 7.68 4.06
N TYR A 151 -36.71 8.74 3.40
CA TYR A 151 -37.92 8.76 2.59
C TYR A 151 -37.59 8.72 1.07
N VAL A 152 -36.30 8.62 0.72
CA VAL A 152 -35.83 8.42 -0.67
C VAL A 152 -35.14 7.06 -0.80
N PRO A 153 -35.49 6.23 -1.80
CA PRO A 153 -34.72 5.05 -2.12
C PRO A 153 -33.27 5.41 -2.43
N SER A 154 -32.34 4.61 -1.93
CA SER A 154 -30.91 4.76 -2.20
C SER A 154 -30.30 3.42 -2.61
N SER A 155 -29.20 3.50 -3.35
CA SER A 155 -28.41 2.35 -3.74
C SER A 155 -27.09 2.26 -2.96
N LYS A 156 -26.66 1.03 -2.69
CA LYS A 156 -25.40 0.68 -2.02
C LYS A 156 -24.37 0.04 -2.96
N THR A 157 -24.46 0.27 -4.29
CA THR A 157 -23.63 -0.44 -5.30
C THR A 157 -22.11 -0.32 -5.13
N ARG A 158 -21.59 0.57 -4.28
CA ARG A 158 -20.14 0.78 -4.06
C ARG A 158 -19.55 0.20 -2.76
N SER A 159 -20.35 -0.36 -1.85
CA SER A 159 -19.83 -0.96 -0.60
C SER A 159 -20.09 -2.47 -0.54
N PRO A 160 -19.03 -3.31 -0.65
CA PRO A 160 -19.16 -4.77 -0.50
C PRO A 160 -19.38 -5.24 0.95
N SER A 161 -19.27 -4.35 1.94
CA SER A 161 -19.08 -4.72 3.35
C SER A 161 -20.12 -4.16 4.33
N SER A 162 -21.20 -3.50 3.90
CA SER A 162 -22.23 -3.04 4.83
C SER A 162 -23.29 -4.11 5.08
N ASN A 163 -23.39 -4.53 6.35
CA ASN A 163 -24.46 -5.38 6.86
C ASN A 163 -25.83 -4.85 6.41
N GLU A 164 -26.70 -5.75 5.96
CA GLU A 164 -28.05 -5.46 5.44
C GLU A 164 -29.03 -4.88 6.48
N SER A 165 -28.56 -4.57 7.69
CA SER A 165 -29.37 -4.22 8.86
C SER A 165 -29.55 -2.71 9.11
N GLY A 166 -29.04 -1.83 8.24
CA GLY A 166 -29.12 -0.38 8.46
C GLY A 166 -30.44 0.22 8.00
N GLU A 167 -31.36 0.50 8.94
CA GLU A 167 -32.50 1.42 8.73
C GLU A 167 -32.05 2.87 8.41
N GLN A 168 -30.75 3.14 8.53
CA GLN A 168 -30.13 4.45 8.39
C GLN A 168 -29.49 4.65 7.01
N ASN A 169 -29.56 5.88 6.51
CA ASN A 169 -28.82 6.26 5.31
C ASN A 169 -27.36 6.50 5.67
N GLU A 170 -26.49 5.73 5.06
CA GLU A 170 -25.05 5.85 5.21
C GLU A 170 -24.50 6.90 4.21
N GLU A 171 -23.39 7.54 4.58
CA GLU A 171 -22.65 8.54 3.78
C GLU A 171 -22.43 8.14 2.31
N TYR A 172 -22.34 6.84 2.06
CA TYR A 172 -22.01 6.24 0.77
C TYR A 172 -23.21 5.82 -0.08
N GLY A 173 -24.44 6.10 0.33
CA GLY A 173 -25.64 5.82 -0.48
C GLY A 173 -25.71 6.70 -1.74
N GLU A 174 -26.00 6.11 -2.91
CA GLU A 174 -26.30 6.82 -4.16
C GLU A 174 -27.81 7.03 -4.35
N TYR A 175 -28.21 8.22 -4.78
CA TYR A 175 -29.60 8.62 -5.01
C TYR A 175 -29.85 8.96 -6.47
N PHE A 176 -31.04 8.62 -6.95
CA PHE A 176 -31.51 9.08 -8.26
C PHE A 176 -31.97 10.54 -8.15
N VAL A 177 -31.20 11.45 -8.75
CA VAL A 177 -31.33 12.90 -8.57
C VAL A 177 -32.74 13.42 -8.86
N PRO A 178 -33.43 13.03 -9.96
CA PRO A 178 -34.79 13.51 -10.22
C PRO A 178 -35.82 13.11 -9.14
N GLU A 179 -35.74 11.90 -8.57
CA GLU A 179 -36.63 11.51 -7.46
C GLU A 179 -36.23 12.24 -6.17
N PHE A 180 -34.93 12.43 -5.94
CA PHE A 180 -34.40 13.16 -4.81
C PHE A 180 -34.88 14.62 -4.78
N GLU A 181 -34.73 15.34 -5.90
CA GLU A 181 -35.18 16.74 -6.06
C GLU A 181 -36.69 16.87 -5.85
N TRP A 182 -37.46 15.98 -6.50
CA TRP A 182 -38.92 15.95 -6.35
C TRP A 182 -39.36 15.72 -4.90
N MET A 183 -38.68 14.80 -4.19
CA MET A 183 -39.00 14.51 -2.80
C MET A 183 -38.65 15.70 -1.90
N LEU A 184 -37.46 16.28 -2.07
CA LEU A 184 -36.99 17.41 -1.29
C LEU A 184 -37.89 18.64 -1.45
N GLU A 185 -38.29 18.98 -2.68
CA GLU A 185 -39.20 20.10 -2.96
C GLU A 185 -40.53 19.90 -2.24
N ARG A 186 -41.09 18.69 -2.30
CA ARG A 186 -42.39 18.39 -1.70
C ARG A 186 -42.34 18.30 -0.18
N TYR A 187 -41.24 17.81 0.37
CA TYR A 187 -40.97 17.79 1.81
C TYR A 187 -40.91 19.22 2.37
N ARG A 188 -40.08 20.08 1.76
CA ARG A 188 -39.96 21.51 2.12
C ARG A 188 -41.29 22.24 2.01
N HIS A 189 -42.05 22.00 0.93
CA HIS A 189 -43.37 22.61 0.76
C HIS A 189 -44.32 22.33 1.94
N TYR A 190 -44.34 21.09 2.45
CA TYR A 190 -45.22 20.74 3.56
C TYR A 190 -44.69 21.25 4.91
N GLU A 191 -43.38 21.32 5.11
CA GLU A 191 -42.75 21.94 6.28
C GLU A 191 -43.05 23.44 6.33
N GLU A 192 -42.79 24.16 5.25
CA GLU A 192 -42.97 25.63 5.13
C GLU A 192 -44.45 26.03 5.24
N THR A 193 -45.36 25.25 4.66
CA THR A 193 -46.80 25.54 4.75
C THR A 193 -47.45 25.14 6.08
N GLY A 194 -46.69 24.54 7.00
CA GLY A 194 -47.17 24.16 8.34
C GLY A 194 -48.25 23.06 8.35
N LYS A 195 -48.43 22.33 7.24
CA LYS A 195 -49.49 21.32 7.07
C LYS A 195 -49.07 19.97 7.66
N LYS A 196 -48.90 19.91 8.98
CA LYS A 196 -48.35 18.75 9.71
C LYS A 196 -49.02 17.40 9.36
N GLU A 197 -50.35 17.36 9.24
CA GLU A 197 -51.06 16.12 8.88
C GLU A 197 -50.75 15.65 7.44
N LYS A 198 -50.60 16.58 6.49
CA LYS A 198 -50.22 16.23 5.11
C LYS A 198 -48.77 15.79 5.01
N LEU A 199 -47.88 16.44 5.77
CA LEU A 199 -46.48 16.02 5.88
C LEU A 199 -46.39 14.58 6.43
N LYS A 200 -47.12 14.29 7.52
CA LYS A 200 -47.13 12.96 8.13
C LYS A 200 -47.65 11.90 7.16
N ALA A 201 -48.78 12.15 6.49
CA ALA A 201 -49.31 11.22 5.49
C ALA A 201 -48.33 10.97 4.33
N PHE A 202 -47.70 12.03 3.81
CA PHE A 202 -46.69 11.93 2.76
C PHE A 202 -45.45 11.15 3.21
N VAL A 203 -44.94 11.41 4.42
CA VAL A 203 -43.80 10.69 4.99
C VAL A 203 -44.09 9.20 5.14
N GLU A 204 -45.28 8.83 5.65
CA GLU A 204 -45.66 7.42 5.78
C GLU A 204 -45.82 6.72 4.41
N GLU A 205 -46.39 7.41 3.41
CA GLU A 205 -46.41 6.92 2.02
C GLU A 205 -44.99 6.64 1.49
N ARG A 206 -44.07 7.58 1.73
CA ARG A 206 -42.67 7.45 1.27
C ARG A 206 -41.91 6.36 2.00
N LYS A 207 -42.10 6.20 3.32
CA LYS A 207 -41.54 5.08 4.08
C LYS A 207 -41.99 3.74 3.52
N LEU A 208 -43.28 3.61 3.18
CA LEU A 208 -43.81 2.40 2.56
C LEU A 208 -43.16 2.16 1.19
N HIS A 209 -43.05 3.19 0.35
CA HIS A 209 -42.37 3.10 -0.96
C HIS A 209 -40.91 2.64 -0.82
N VAL A 210 -40.14 3.26 0.07
CA VAL A 210 -38.74 2.88 0.33
C VAL A 210 -38.66 1.42 0.80
N LYS A 211 -39.54 1.00 1.71
CA LYS A 211 -39.60 -0.39 2.18
C LYS A 211 -39.88 -1.37 1.03
N THR A 212 -40.89 -1.10 0.21
CA THR A 212 -41.25 -1.93 -0.95
C THR A 212 -40.09 -2.03 -1.95
N MET A 213 -39.42 -0.91 -2.23
CA MET A 213 -38.24 -0.90 -3.11
C MET A 213 -37.09 -1.73 -2.53
N ARG A 214 -36.82 -1.63 -1.22
CA ARG A 214 -35.78 -2.44 -0.55
C ARG A 214 -36.07 -3.94 -0.63
N GLU A 215 -37.31 -4.36 -0.33
CA GLU A 215 -37.72 -5.77 -0.43
C GLU A 215 -37.59 -6.29 -1.86
N PHE A 216 -38.04 -5.50 -2.84
CA PHE A 216 -37.88 -5.85 -4.26
C PHE A 216 -36.40 -5.95 -4.68
N THR A 217 -35.57 -5.00 -4.24
CA THR A 217 -34.12 -5.00 -4.49
C THR A 217 -33.46 -6.26 -3.93
N LYS A 218 -33.83 -6.65 -2.70
CA LYS A 218 -33.33 -7.88 -2.06
C LYS A 218 -33.71 -9.10 -2.90
N GLY A 219 -34.96 -9.17 -3.36
CA GLY A 219 -35.40 -10.21 -4.29
C GLY A 219 -34.57 -10.25 -5.58
N LEU A 220 -34.31 -9.10 -6.21
CA LEU A 220 -33.52 -9.03 -7.45
C LEU A 220 -32.06 -9.47 -7.23
N ARG A 221 -31.45 -9.11 -6.10
CA ARG A 221 -30.08 -9.54 -5.74
C ARG A 221 -30.01 -11.05 -5.53
N HIS A 222 -30.98 -11.64 -4.82
CA HIS A 222 -31.07 -13.10 -4.69
C HIS A 222 -31.25 -13.79 -6.04
N TRP A 223 -32.07 -13.22 -6.93
CA TRP A 223 -32.25 -13.75 -8.29
C TRP A 223 -30.96 -13.66 -9.13
N GLU A 224 -30.21 -12.55 -9.06
CA GLU A 224 -28.90 -12.45 -9.73
C GLU A 224 -27.90 -13.47 -9.18
N ALA A 225 -27.84 -13.64 -7.85
CA ALA A 225 -27.02 -14.64 -7.21
C ALA A 225 -27.41 -16.06 -7.62
N TYR A 226 -28.72 -16.37 -7.65
CA TYR A 226 -29.24 -17.65 -8.13
C TYR A 226 -28.81 -17.94 -9.57
N LYS A 227 -28.96 -16.97 -10.49
CA LYS A 227 -28.50 -17.13 -11.89
C LYS A 227 -26.99 -17.35 -11.98
N LYS A 228 -26.21 -16.59 -11.21
CA LYS A 228 -24.75 -16.74 -11.16
C LYS A 228 -24.35 -18.13 -10.67
N ASN A 229 -24.99 -18.60 -9.60
CA ASN A 229 -24.73 -19.92 -9.01
C ASN A 229 -25.18 -21.05 -9.94
N ALA A 230 -26.34 -20.93 -10.59
CA ALA A 230 -26.81 -21.92 -11.56
C ALA A 230 -25.87 -22.00 -12.77
N LYS A 231 -25.37 -20.85 -13.26
CA LYS A 231 -24.35 -20.82 -14.30
C LYS A 231 -23.05 -21.48 -13.83
N GLN A 232 -22.59 -21.17 -12.62
CA GLN A 232 -21.37 -21.75 -12.05
C GLN A 232 -21.50 -23.27 -11.88
N ALA A 233 -22.62 -23.76 -11.37
CA ALA A 233 -22.88 -25.19 -11.22
C ALA A 233 -22.83 -25.95 -12.56
N LEU A 234 -23.28 -25.34 -13.67
CA LEU A 234 -23.13 -25.92 -15.00
C LEU A 234 -21.68 -25.92 -15.49
N GLU A 235 -20.92 -24.86 -15.20
CA GLU A 235 -19.48 -24.80 -15.51
C GLU A 235 -18.70 -25.85 -14.71
N ASP A 236 -19.01 -26.01 -13.42
CA ASP A 236 -18.39 -26.99 -12.52
C ASP A 236 -18.73 -28.43 -12.97
N ALA A 237 -19.99 -28.71 -13.29
CA ALA A 237 -20.41 -30.02 -13.79
C ALA A 237 -19.77 -30.39 -15.14
N MET A 238 -19.53 -29.40 -16.01
CA MET A 238 -18.79 -29.58 -17.26
C MET A 238 -17.32 -29.95 -16.95
N GLU A 239 -16.66 -29.20 -16.09
CA GLU A 239 -15.26 -29.45 -15.68
C GLU A 239 -15.12 -30.84 -15.04
N ASP A 240 -15.98 -31.21 -14.11
CA ASP A 240 -16.00 -32.53 -13.45
C ASP A 240 -16.26 -33.67 -14.44
N GLY A 241 -17.12 -33.43 -15.44
CA GLY A 241 -17.37 -34.38 -16.52
C GLY A 241 -16.12 -34.60 -17.39
N VAL A 242 -15.41 -33.51 -17.71
CA VAL A 242 -14.16 -33.54 -18.49
C VAL A 242 -13.06 -34.27 -17.70
N LYS A 243 -12.85 -33.93 -16.43
CA LYS A 243 -11.85 -34.59 -15.56
C LYS A 243 -12.09 -36.09 -15.46
N ARG A 244 -13.33 -36.51 -15.20
CA ARG A 244 -13.69 -37.94 -15.15
C ARG A 244 -13.34 -38.67 -16.44
N LYS A 245 -13.67 -38.11 -17.61
CA LYS A 245 -13.33 -38.73 -18.90
C LYS A 245 -11.82 -38.85 -19.13
N LEU A 246 -11.02 -37.85 -18.72
CA LEU A 246 -9.56 -37.93 -18.82
C LEU A 246 -8.98 -39.01 -17.88
N ILE A 247 -9.50 -39.11 -16.66
CA ILE A 247 -9.09 -40.16 -15.71
C ILE A 247 -9.45 -41.56 -16.26
N GLU A 248 -10.62 -41.72 -16.85
CA GLU A 248 -11.02 -42.96 -17.54
C GLU A 248 -10.10 -43.30 -18.73
N MET A 249 -9.47 -42.29 -19.37
CA MET A 249 -8.47 -42.48 -20.41
C MET A 249 -7.05 -42.76 -19.89
N GLY A 250 -6.85 -42.75 -18.56
CA GLY A 250 -5.58 -43.12 -17.90
C GLY A 250 -4.74 -41.95 -17.40
N TYR A 251 -5.21 -40.70 -17.52
CA TYR A 251 -4.53 -39.53 -16.94
C TYR A 251 -4.75 -39.47 -15.42
N LYS A 252 -3.75 -39.00 -14.69
CA LYS A 252 -3.87 -38.73 -13.25
C LYS A 252 -4.41 -37.32 -13.02
N GLU A 253 -5.03 -37.09 -11.87
CA GLU A 253 -5.45 -35.75 -11.46
C GLU A 253 -4.27 -34.76 -11.43
N THR A 254 -3.06 -35.24 -11.11
CA THR A 254 -1.82 -34.44 -11.12
C THR A 254 -1.42 -33.97 -12.51
N ASP A 255 -1.82 -34.68 -13.56
CA ASP A 255 -1.49 -34.32 -14.94
C ASP A 255 -2.35 -33.15 -15.43
N ILE A 256 -3.46 -32.84 -14.73
CA ILE A 256 -4.42 -31.81 -15.11
C ILE A 256 -3.96 -30.44 -14.58
N PRO A 257 -3.89 -29.39 -15.43
CA PRO A 257 -3.49 -28.06 -14.99
C PRO A 257 -4.36 -27.53 -13.84
N ALA A 258 -3.71 -27.14 -12.73
CA ALA A 258 -4.38 -26.62 -11.54
C ALA A 258 -4.16 -25.11 -11.36
N PHE A 259 -5.06 -24.48 -10.62
CA PHE A 259 -4.89 -23.07 -10.23
C PHE A 259 -3.66 -22.94 -9.33
N GLN A 260 -2.77 -22.01 -9.67
CA GLN A 260 -1.56 -21.74 -8.90
C GLN A 260 -1.37 -20.25 -8.73
N TYR A 261 -0.96 -19.84 -7.52
CA TYR A 261 -0.61 -18.46 -7.21
C TYR A 261 0.62 -18.05 -8.05
N GLY A 262 0.55 -16.91 -8.74
CA GLY A 262 1.57 -16.47 -9.71
C GLY A 262 1.25 -16.78 -11.18
N GLY A 263 0.18 -17.54 -11.44
CA GLY A 263 -0.38 -17.76 -12.78
C GLY A 263 0.27 -18.93 -13.52
N ASN A 264 -0.40 -20.08 -13.56
CA ASN A 264 -0.12 -21.13 -14.55
C ASN A 264 -0.84 -20.76 -15.87
N PRO A 265 -0.14 -20.42 -16.97
CA PRO A 265 -0.78 -20.12 -18.25
C PRO A 265 -1.65 -21.27 -18.77
N ARG A 266 -1.27 -22.53 -18.49
CA ARG A 266 -1.94 -23.73 -18.97
C ARG A 266 -3.26 -23.94 -18.25
N TRP A 267 -3.32 -23.56 -16.96
CA TRP A 267 -4.59 -23.49 -16.23
C TRP A 267 -5.55 -22.46 -16.81
N CYS A 268 -5.06 -21.30 -17.29
CA CYS A 268 -5.92 -20.32 -17.95
C CYS A 268 -6.53 -20.89 -19.24
N GLU A 269 -5.72 -21.54 -20.08
CA GLU A 269 -6.18 -22.17 -21.32
C GLU A 269 -7.13 -23.34 -21.06
N TRP A 270 -6.79 -24.21 -20.11
CA TRP A 270 -7.65 -25.26 -19.61
C TRP A 270 -9.02 -24.70 -19.21
N ARG A 271 -9.02 -23.67 -18.36
CA ARG A 271 -10.25 -23.01 -17.88
C ARG A 271 -11.06 -22.43 -19.02
N GLU A 272 -10.45 -21.83 -20.03
CA GLU A 272 -11.17 -21.32 -21.20
C GLU A 272 -11.85 -22.43 -22.02
N ILE A 273 -11.23 -23.61 -22.10
CA ILE A 273 -11.80 -24.76 -22.81
C ILE A 273 -12.96 -25.36 -22.00
N VAL A 274 -12.79 -25.58 -20.70
CA VAL A 274 -13.77 -26.34 -19.90
C VAL A 274 -14.89 -25.47 -19.33
N ARG A 275 -14.68 -24.16 -19.14
CA ARG A 275 -15.65 -23.26 -18.52
C ARG A 275 -16.77 -22.86 -19.48
N GLN A 276 -17.65 -23.81 -19.74
CA GLN A 276 -18.81 -23.65 -20.61
C GLN A 276 -20.08 -24.00 -19.82
N PRO A 277 -21.04 -23.06 -19.64
CA PRO A 277 -22.23 -23.29 -18.84
C PRO A 277 -23.28 -24.14 -19.59
N ARG A 278 -22.94 -25.40 -19.88
CA ARG A 278 -23.76 -26.36 -20.62
C ARG A 278 -23.33 -27.79 -20.30
N ASP A 279 -24.21 -28.74 -20.55
CA ASP A 279 -23.90 -30.16 -20.33
C ASP A 279 -22.84 -30.68 -21.29
N LEU A 280 -22.00 -31.58 -20.79
CA LEU A 280 -21.00 -32.30 -21.58
C LEU A 280 -21.68 -33.35 -22.46
N THR A 281 -21.83 -33.06 -23.75
CA THR A 281 -22.32 -34.02 -24.75
C THR A 281 -21.16 -34.69 -25.48
N ASP A 282 -21.38 -35.85 -26.09
CA ASP A 282 -20.35 -36.56 -26.86
C ASP A 282 -19.79 -35.72 -28.02
N ARG A 283 -20.63 -34.88 -28.64
CA ARG A 283 -20.19 -33.95 -29.68
C ARG A 283 -19.25 -32.88 -29.13
N ILE A 284 -19.57 -32.31 -27.96
CA ILE A 284 -18.72 -31.29 -27.32
C ILE A 284 -17.39 -31.92 -26.90
N TRP A 285 -17.46 -33.10 -26.27
CA TRP A 285 -16.29 -33.90 -25.89
C TRP A 285 -15.37 -34.14 -27.08
N LYS A 286 -15.90 -34.68 -28.20
CA LYS A 286 -15.11 -34.97 -29.40
C LYS A 286 -14.40 -33.73 -29.98
N ASN A 287 -15.01 -32.56 -29.83
CA ASN A 287 -14.43 -31.30 -30.32
C ASN A 287 -13.37 -30.71 -29.39
N MET A 288 -13.51 -30.88 -28.07
CA MET A 288 -12.60 -30.29 -27.09
C MET A 288 -11.41 -31.20 -26.77
N MET A 289 -11.60 -32.52 -26.85
CA MET A 289 -10.61 -33.54 -26.48
C MET A 289 -9.23 -33.29 -27.12
N PRO A 290 -9.06 -33.03 -28.43
CA PRO A 290 -7.72 -32.84 -29.01
C PRO A 290 -6.93 -31.70 -28.36
N ARG A 291 -7.59 -30.57 -28.07
CA ARG A 291 -6.96 -29.41 -27.42
C ARG A 291 -6.61 -29.68 -25.97
N LEU A 292 -7.41 -30.50 -25.28
CA LEU A 292 -7.10 -30.89 -23.90
C LEU A 292 -5.86 -31.79 -23.86
N LEU A 293 -5.73 -32.73 -24.79
CA LEU A 293 -4.56 -33.62 -24.85
C LEU A 293 -3.27 -32.86 -25.14
N GLU A 294 -3.29 -31.91 -26.07
CA GLU A 294 -2.18 -30.99 -26.37
C GLU A 294 -1.74 -30.23 -25.10
N LEU A 295 -2.69 -29.68 -24.33
CA LEU A 295 -2.40 -29.01 -23.07
C LEU A 295 -1.79 -29.94 -22.01
N LEU A 296 -2.22 -31.20 -21.92
CA LEU A 296 -1.66 -32.16 -20.96
C LEU A 296 -0.23 -32.55 -21.33
N GLU A 297 0.09 -32.68 -22.63
CA GLU A 297 1.45 -32.92 -23.11
C GLU A 297 2.39 -31.75 -22.79
N GLU A 298 1.90 -30.51 -22.88
CA GLU A 298 2.66 -29.32 -22.51
C GLU A 298 2.78 -29.07 -21.00
N GLU A 299 1.81 -29.54 -20.21
CA GLU A 299 1.81 -29.37 -18.75
C GLU A 299 2.92 -30.21 -18.09
N GLN A 300 3.25 -31.40 -18.62
CA GLN A 300 4.31 -32.24 -18.05
C GLN A 300 5.68 -31.54 -17.93
N PRO A 301 6.30 -31.02 -19.01
CA PRO A 301 7.57 -30.32 -18.90
C PRO A 301 7.47 -29.02 -18.08
N TYR A 302 6.29 -28.39 -18.05
CA TYR A 302 6.05 -27.22 -17.20
C TYR A 302 6.08 -27.57 -15.71
N GLN A 303 5.43 -28.66 -15.30
CA GLN A 303 5.49 -29.15 -13.92
C GLN A 303 6.92 -29.54 -13.53
N GLU A 304 7.65 -30.24 -14.40
CA GLU A 304 9.05 -30.61 -14.12
C GLU A 304 9.98 -29.39 -13.96
N GLU A 305 9.82 -28.35 -14.78
CA GLU A 305 10.58 -27.09 -14.62
C GLU A 305 10.18 -26.36 -13.34
N ARG A 306 8.88 -26.34 -13.02
CA ARG A 306 8.37 -25.70 -11.80
C ARG A 306 8.88 -26.39 -10.55
N GLU A 307 8.84 -27.72 -10.49
CA GLU A 307 9.43 -28.48 -9.39
C GLU A 307 10.94 -28.21 -9.26
N ARG A 308 11.63 -28.00 -10.37
CA ARG A 308 13.05 -27.57 -10.38
C ARG A 308 13.23 -26.17 -9.80
N GLU A 309 12.40 -25.21 -10.20
CA GLU A 309 12.40 -23.85 -9.67
C GLU A 309 12.05 -23.82 -8.18
N ASP A 310 11.05 -24.59 -7.75
CA ASP A 310 10.62 -24.69 -6.36
C ASP A 310 11.73 -25.26 -5.48
N ARG A 311 12.41 -26.33 -5.91
CA ARG A 311 13.60 -26.85 -5.22
C ARG A 311 14.71 -25.82 -5.11
N ARG A 312 14.97 -25.06 -6.17
CA ARG A 312 16.00 -24.00 -6.15
C ARG A 312 15.64 -22.86 -5.21
N ARG A 313 14.36 -22.48 -5.15
CA ARG A 313 13.86 -21.45 -4.24
C ARG A 313 13.96 -21.92 -2.78
N GLU A 314 13.53 -23.15 -2.50
CA GLU A 314 13.67 -23.76 -1.17
C GLU A 314 15.15 -23.79 -0.75
N ARG A 315 16.05 -24.24 -1.62
CA ARG A 315 17.49 -24.23 -1.37
C ARG A 315 18.05 -22.83 -1.08
N GLU A 316 17.52 -21.81 -1.74
CA GLU A 316 17.94 -20.42 -1.55
C GLU A 316 17.47 -19.91 -0.19
N GLU A 317 16.23 -20.23 0.19
CA GLU A 317 15.67 -19.95 1.51
C GLU A 317 16.46 -20.65 2.62
N GLU A 318 16.77 -21.95 2.45
CA GLU A 318 17.61 -22.71 3.38
C GLU A 318 19.00 -22.09 3.53
N THR A 319 19.60 -21.62 2.43
CA THR A 319 20.89 -20.94 2.44
C THR A 319 20.82 -19.60 3.15
N CYS A 320 19.73 -18.84 2.94
CA CYS A 320 19.50 -17.60 3.67
C CYS A 320 19.32 -17.84 5.17
N ILE A 321 18.65 -18.92 5.56
CA ILE A 321 18.49 -19.33 6.97
C ILE A 321 19.85 -19.71 7.57
N ALA A 322 20.57 -20.63 6.93
CA ALA A 322 21.89 -21.08 7.37
C ALA A 322 22.89 -19.90 7.45
N TYR A 323 22.84 -18.97 6.48
CA TYR A 323 23.70 -17.79 6.47
C TYR A 323 23.41 -16.88 7.66
N ARG A 324 22.13 -16.68 7.99
CA ARG A 324 21.68 -15.90 9.14
C ARG A 324 22.10 -16.50 10.48
N GLU A 325 22.14 -17.81 10.59
CA GLU A 325 22.60 -18.50 11.80
C GLU A 325 24.12 -18.44 11.96
N LEU A 326 24.85 -18.48 10.84
CA LEU A 326 26.31 -18.38 10.80
C LEU A 326 26.81 -16.97 11.15
N LEU A 327 26.13 -15.93 10.65
CA LEU A 327 26.63 -14.56 10.66
C LEU A 327 26.92 -13.98 12.07
N PRO A 328 26.06 -14.13 13.09
CA PRO A 328 26.32 -13.57 14.43
C PRO A 328 27.57 -14.13 15.12
N ASN A 329 28.03 -15.31 14.71
CA ASN A 329 29.23 -15.98 15.24
C ASN A 329 30.44 -15.81 14.31
N ALA A 330 30.31 -15.04 13.24
CA ALA A 330 31.39 -14.81 12.29
C ALA A 330 32.51 -13.93 12.90
N PRO A 331 33.76 -14.14 12.48
CA PRO A 331 34.90 -13.35 12.94
C PRO A 331 34.75 -11.87 12.54
N VAL A 332 34.63 -10.98 13.53
CA VAL A 332 34.51 -9.52 13.31
C VAL A 332 35.83 -8.89 12.85
N GLU A 333 36.96 -9.54 13.13
CA GLU A 333 38.30 -9.09 12.75
C GLU A 333 38.55 -9.12 11.23
N ASP A 334 37.84 -10.01 10.53
CA ASP A 334 37.85 -10.09 9.05
C ASP A 334 37.05 -8.94 8.42
N GLY A 335 36.28 -8.18 9.22
CA GLY A 335 35.45 -7.07 8.79
C GLY A 335 33.98 -7.45 8.54
N PRO A 336 33.17 -6.52 8.01
CA PRO A 336 31.77 -6.80 7.71
C PRO A 336 31.67 -7.85 6.60
N PHE A 337 30.92 -8.91 6.87
CA PHE A 337 30.68 -9.98 5.90
C PHE A 337 29.75 -9.50 4.78
N PRO A 338 29.82 -10.12 3.59
CA PRO A 338 28.96 -9.74 2.47
C PRO A 338 27.48 -9.94 2.82
N ARG A 339 26.59 -9.21 2.15
CA ARG A 339 25.15 -9.46 2.26
C ARG A 339 24.82 -10.85 1.68
N VAL A 340 23.69 -11.44 2.11
CA VAL A 340 23.28 -12.76 1.62
C VAL A 340 23.22 -12.86 0.10
N SER A 341 22.71 -11.84 -0.62
CA SER A 341 22.71 -11.87 -2.10
C SER A 341 24.09 -11.73 -2.74
N ALA A 342 25.06 -11.11 -2.06
CA ALA A 342 26.44 -11.11 -2.52
C ALA A 342 27.12 -12.45 -2.20
N ALA A 343 26.84 -13.02 -1.02
CA ALA A 343 27.30 -14.35 -0.62
C ALA A 343 26.80 -15.44 -1.60
N LEU A 344 25.53 -15.40 -1.99
CA LEU A 344 24.94 -16.33 -2.97
C LEU A 344 25.60 -16.29 -4.35
N ARG A 345 26.28 -15.18 -4.69
CA ARG A 345 27.05 -15.02 -5.93
C ARG A 345 28.49 -15.52 -5.83
N LEU A 346 28.98 -15.84 -4.63
CA LEU A 346 30.32 -16.42 -4.47
C LEU A 346 30.37 -17.78 -5.18
N PRO A 347 31.42 -18.09 -5.97
CA PRO A 347 31.49 -19.32 -6.76
C PRO A 347 31.24 -20.60 -5.95
N GLU A 348 31.74 -20.65 -4.72
CA GLU A 348 31.61 -21.79 -3.80
C GLU A 348 30.17 -22.00 -3.36
N ILE A 349 29.48 -20.93 -2.98
CA ILE A 349 28.07 -20.97 -2.55
C ILE A 349 27.17 -21.22 -3.76
N HIS A 350 27.43 -20.55 -4.88
CA HIS A 350 26.69 -20.74 -6.13
C HIS A 350 26.77 -22.19 -6.64
N ARG A 351 27.92 -22.84 -6.49
CA ARG A 351 28.08 -24.26 -6.80
C ARG A 351 27.24 -25.13 -5.87
N LEU A 352 27.28 -24.89 -4.55
CA LEU A 352 26.48 -25.63 -3.57
C LEU A 352 24.96 -25.45 -3.81
N MET A 353 24.55 -24.30 -4.33
CA MET A 353 23.17 -23.98 -4.70
C MET A 353 22.67 -24.77 -5.92
N ARG A 354 23.56 -25.14 -6.84
CA ARG A 354 23.21 -25.83 -8.09
C ARG A 354 23.51 -27.33 -8.08
N GLU A 355 24.19 -27.80 -7.05
CA GLU A 355 24.53 -29.21 -6.88
C GLU A 355 23.27 -30.08 -6.87
N ASP A 356 23.33 -31.19 -7.61
CA ASP A 356 22.30 -32.23 -7.63
C ASP A 356 20.88 -31.71 -7.90
N ASP A 357 20.77 -30.64 -8.69
CA ASP A 357 19.51 -29.96 -9.01
C ASP A 357 18.71 -29.56 -7.74
N ALA A 358 19.44 -29.11 -6.72
CA ALA A 358 18.91 -28.69 -5.43
C ALA A 358 18.11 -29.77 -4.68
N ARG A 359 18.38 -31.06 -4.96
CA ARG A 359 17.71 -32.19 -4.27
C ARG A 359 18.23 -32.46 -2.87
N ILE A 360 19.46 -32.06 -2.60
CA ILE A 360 20.02 -32.11 -1.26
C ILE A 360 19.58 -30.83 -0.53
N PRO A 361 19.36 -30.83 0.80
CA PRO A 361 19.11 -29.60 1.58
C PRO A 361 20.38 -28.78 1.92
N MET A 362 20.24 -27.47 2.19
CA MET A 362 21.29 -26.61 2.77
C MET A 362 21.22 -26.60 4.28
N THR A 363 22.15 -27.33 4.89
CA THR A 363 22.42 -27.24 6.32
C THR A 363 23.49 -26.20 6.61
N GLU A 364 23.53 -25.73 7.85
CA GLU A 364 24.60 -24.85 8.35
C GLU A 364 25.99 -25.46 8.13
N GLU A 365 26.14 -26.76 8.39
CA GLU A 365 27.39 -27.51 8.21
C GLU A 365 27.88 -27.48 6.76
N ARG A 366 26.95 -27.61 5.80
CA ARG A 366 27.27 -27.51 4.38
C ARG A 366 27.70 -26.09 4.02
N LEU A 367 27.00 -25.07 4.51
CA LEU A 367 27.37 -23.69 4.26
C LEU A 367 28.74 -23.34 4.87
N ARG A 368 29.08 -23.89 6.04
CA ARG A 368 30.40 -23.72 6.68
C ARG A 368 31.56 -24.20 5.81
N THR A 369 31.34 -25.12 4.87
CA THR A 369 32.38 -25.50 3.89
C THR A 369 32.82 -24.33 2.99
N ALA A 370 31.96 -23.33 2.80
CA ALA A 370 32.24 -22.09 2.08
C ALA A 370 32.73 -20.94 2.98
N LEU A 371 32.94 -21.19 4.28
CA LEU A 371 33.42 -20.17 5.23
C LEU A 371 34.75 -19.52 4.79
N PRO A 372 35.75 -20.24 4.23
CA PRO A 372 36.97 -19.60 3.73
C PRO A 372 36.71 -18.55 2.65
N ALA A 373 35.77 -18.83 1.72
CA ALA A 373 35.38 -17.88 0.67
C ALA A 373 34.65 -16.66 1.24
N LEU A 374 33.77 -16.88 2.23
CA LEU A 374 33.09 -15.80 2.94
C LEU A 374 34.07 -14.90 3.70
N ARG A 375 35.04 -15.48 4.40
CA ARG A 375 36.11 -14.72 5.09
C ARG A 375 36.97 -13.94 4.11
N SER A 376 37.32 -14.52 2.97
CA SER A 376 38.04 -13.82 1.90
C SER A 376 37.26 -12.61 1.38
N ALA A 377 35.95 -12.78 1.13
CA ALA A 377 35.08 -11.69 0.69
C ALA A 377 34.94 -10.58 1.76
N ALA A 378 34.85 -10.95 3.05
CA ALA A 378 34.83 -10.00 4.15
C ALA A 378 36.11 -9.16 4.21
N ARG A 379 37.29 -9.81 4.08
CA ARG A 379 38.59 -9.11 4.05
C ARG A 379 38.72 -8.17 2.85
N GLU A 380 38.23 -8.58 1.68
CA GLU A 380 38.20 -7.71 0.50
C GLU A 380 37.31 -6.46 0.76
N GLN A 381 36.18 -6.65 1.43
CA GLN A 381 35.32 -5.54 1.82
C GLN A 381 35.99 -4.63 2.86
N LYS A 382 36.72 -5.20 3.82
CA LYS A 382 37.53 -4.45 4.79
C LYS A 382 38.61 -3.63 4.10
N ALA A 383 39.33 -4.20 3.12
CA ALA A 383 40.33 -3.49 2.33
C ALA A 383 39.75 -2.26 1.60
N LYS A 384 38.54 -2.38 1.05
CA LYS A 384 37.82 -1.23 0.45
C LYS A 384 37.50 -0.12 1.46
N LEU A 385 37.23 -0.48 2.72
CA LEU A 385 37.03 0.50 3.80
C LEU A 385 38.34 1.18 4.20
N VAL A 386 39.47 0.47 4.15
CA VAL A 386 40.82 1.05 4.33
C VAL A 386 41.07 2.12 3.27
N GLU A 387 40.89 1.79 1.99
CA GLU A 387 41.05 2.75 0.88
C GLU A 387 40.16 3.98 1.06
N LEU A 388 38.90 3.77 1.47
CA LEU A 388 37.94 4.84 1.74
C LEU A 388 38.40 5.76 2.88
N ALA A 389 38.94 5.19 3.97
CA ALA A 389 39.47 5.97 5.08
C ALA A 389 40.69 6.81 4.64
N TRP A 390 41.63 6.23 3.90
CA TRP A 390 42.78 6.95 3.35
C TRP A 390 42.36 8.11 2.45
N ALA A 391 41.40 7.89 1.56
CA ALA A 391 40.86 8.93 0.69
C ALA A 391 40.20 10.08 1.49
N HIS A 392 39.48 9.75 2.56
CA HIS A 392 38.86 10.73 3.45
C HIS A 392 39.89 11.63 4.15
N PHE A 393 40.92 11.05 4.77
CA PHE A 393 41.96 11.84 5.45
C PHE A 393 42.84 12.62 4.47
N ALA A 394 43.07 12.09 3.25
CA ALA A 394 43.72 12.83 2.18
C ALA A 394 42.91 14.07 1.78
N ALA A 395 41.59 13.95 1.62
CA ALA A 395 40.71 15.08 1.31
C ALA A 395 40.73 16.15 2.41
N LEU A 396 40.72 15.74 3.69
CA LEU A 396 40.80 16.66 4.84
C LEU A 396 42.14 17.40 4.96
N SER A 397 43.19 16.89 4.32
CA SER A 397 44.53 17.45 4.35
C SER A 397 44.79 18.45 3.21
N GLN A 398 43.83 18.61 2.28
CA GLN A 398 43.91 19.60 1.21
C GLN A 398 43.59 21.01 1.73
N PRO A 399 44.26 22.06 1.25
CA PRO A 399 43.95 23.44 1.62
C PRO A 399 42.55 23.83 1.13
N GLU A 400 41.80 24.56 1.97
CA GLU A 400 40.44 25.04 1.65
C GLU A 400 40.46 25.89 0.36
N GLY A 401 39.77 25.43 -0.69
CA GLY A 401 39.66 26.13 -1.99
C GLY A 401 40.26 25.40 -3.21
N ALA A 402 40.88 24.23 -3.05
CA ALA A 402 41.29 23.41 -4.19
C ALA A 402 40.06 22.79 -4.89
N ALA A 403 39.89 23.05 -6.19
CA ALA A 403 38.79 22.47 -6.97
C ALA A 403 38.95 20.94 -7.11
N PRO A 404 37.86 20.16 -7.08
CA PRO A 404 37.93 18.71 -7.28
C PRO A 404 38.31 18.42 -8.74
N GLY A 405 39.52 17.91 -8.98
CA GLY A 405 39.95 17.42 -10.30
C GLY A 405 41.26 17.99 -10.88
N ALA A 406 42.06 18.75 -10.12
CA ALA A 406 43.41 19.07 -10.58
C ALA A 406 44.35 17.87 -10.35
N GLU A 407 44.49 17.02 -11.36
CA GLU A 407 45.56 16.02 -11.42
C GLU A 407 46.93 16.72 -11.41
N SER A 408 47.61 16.75 -10.27
CA SER A 408 49.02 17.11 -10.22
C SER A 408 49.86 15.91 -10.68
N ALA A 409 50.07 15.81 -11.99
CA ALA A 409 51.05 14.90 -12.57
C ALA A 409 52.47 15.31 -12.11
N GLY A 410 53.17 14.39 -11.45
CA GLY A 410 54.64 14.41 -11.40
C GLY A 410 55.31 14.83 -10.09
N ALA A 411 54.74 14.53 -8.92
CA ALA A 411 55.52 14.47 -7.68
C ALA A 411 55.51 13.01 -7.16
N GLU A 412 56.69 12.47 -6.85
CA GLU A 412 56.80 11.27 -6.00
C GLU A 412 55.94 11.47 -4.74
N PRO A 413 55.29 10.43 -4.18
CA PRO A 413 54.51 10.57 -2.97
C PRO A 413 55.48 10.79 -1.80
N ALA A 414 55.97 12.02 -1.66
CA ALA A 414 56.49 12.51 -0.40
C ALA A 414 55.40 12.20 0.62
N VAL A 415 55.72 11.39 1.63
CA VAL A 415 54.82 10.95 2.71
C VAL A 415 54.00 12.15 3.14
N MET A 416 52.80 12.26 2.58
CA MET A 416 51.97 13.43 2.75
C MET A 416 51.49 13.30 4.18
N LYS A 417 52.00 14.14 5.10
CA LYS A 417 51.55 14.14 6.49
C LYS A 417 50.05 14.42 6.49
N LEU A 418 49.24 13.37 6.63
CA LEU A 418 47.80 13.49 6.63
C LEU A 418 47.37 14.03 8.00
N LYS A 419 46.51 15.04 7.98
CA LYS A 419 45.96 15.63 9.20
C LYS A 419 45.18 14.55 9.98
N GLY A 420 45.55 14.35 11.24
CA GLY A 420 44.90 13.41 12.15
C GLY A 420 45.35 11.94 11.98
N VAL A 421 46.34 11.66 11.13
CA VAL A 421 46.94 10.32 11.00
C VAL A 421 48.36 10.35 11.60
N PRO A 422 48.69 9.47 12.56
CA PRO A 422 50.03 9.33 13.11
C PRO A 422 51.10 9.02 12.05
N GLU A 423 52.34 9.47 12.28
CA GLU A 423 53.47 9.20 11.37
C GLU A 423 53.93 7.73 11.37
N ASP A 424 53.58 6.95 12.40
CA ASP A 424 53.87 5.51 12.50
C ASP A 424 52.90 4.64 11.68
N ILE A 425 51.82 5.22 11.14
CA ILE A 425 50.87 4.49 10.28
C ILE A 425 51.28 4.63 8.81
N GLU A 426 51.83 3.56 8.25
CA GLU A 426 52.18 3.48 6.83
C GLU A 426 50.95 3.59 5.90
N HIS A 427 51.12 4.22 4.74
CA HIS A 427 50.06 4.33 3.73
C HIS A 427 49.52 2.96 3.30
N GLY A 428 48.19 2.83 3.28
CA GLY A 428 47.52 1.57 2.97
C GLY A 428 47.41 0.59 4.15
N SER A 429 47.97 0.92 5.33
CA SER A 429 47.83 0.10 6.53
C SER A 429 46.39 0.06 7.05
N GLU A 430 45.96 -1.10 7.56
CA GLU A 430 44.67 -1.27 8.24
C GLU A 430 44.60 -0.49 9.57
N ALA A 431 45.75 -0.10 10.14
CA ALA A 431 45.80 0.64 11.40
C ALA A 431 45.06 1.98 11.36
N ILE A 432 44.84 2.55 10.16
CA ILE A 432 44.01 3.75 9.99
C ILE A 432 42.58 3.56 10.50
N LEU A 433 42.05 2.33 10.47
CA LEU A 433 40.71 1.99 10.93
C LEU A 433 40.59 2.00 12.47
N GLU A 434 41.71 2.02 13.18
CA GLU A 434 41.75 2.05 14.64
C GLU A 434 41.64 3.47 15.21
N LEU A 435 41.85 4.50 14.37
CA LEU A 435 41.76 5.90 14.77
C LEU A 435 40.35 6.26 15.18
N ALA A 436 40.19 7.00 16.29
CA ALA A 436 38.90 7.42 16.82
C ALA A 436 38.04 8.23 15.82
N THR A 437 38.71 8.84 14.84
CA THR A 437 38.12 9.66 13.77
C THR A 437 37.75 8.85 12.53
N ALA A 438 38.14 7.57 12.43
CA ALA A 438 37.79 6.67 11.32
C ALA A 438 36.45 5.96 11.59
N LEU A 439 35.37 6.75 11.66
CA LEU A 439 34.01 6.25 11.87
C LEU A 439 33.25 6.06 10.56
N PHE A 440 32.48 4.98 10.48
CA PHE A 440 31.76 4.55 9.29
C PHE A 440 30.25 4.61 9.50
N ARG A 441 29.53 4.93 8.42
CA ARG A 441 28.09 4.66 8.34
C ARG A 441 27.81 3.32 7.70
N CYS A 442 26.80 2.63 8.21
CA CYS A 442 26.35 1.39 7.62
C CYS A 442 25.60 1.65 6.30
N HIS A 443 26.21 1.28 5.17
CA HIS A 443 25.64 1.40 3.82
C HIS A 443 24.36 0.55 3.59
N LEU A 444 24.03 -0.34 4.52
CA LEU A 444 22.77 -1.11 4.57
C LEU A 444 21.64 -0.33 5.25
N CYS A 445 21.97 0.46 6.28
CA CYS A 445 20.99 1.31 6.97
C CYS A 445 20.66 2.59 6.19
N PHE A 446 21.61 3.07 5.39
CA PHE A 446 21.57 4.42 4.80
C PHE A 446 20.69 4.56 3.55
N ASN A 447 19.73 3.66 3.29
CA ASN A 447 19.06 3.61 1.98
C ASN A 447 17.53 3.52 1.99
N TYR A 448 16.91 4.50 2.64
CA TYR A 448 15.56 4.93 2.28
C TYR A 448 15.57 6.45 2.12
N ARG A 449 14.96 6.95 1.04
CA ARG A 449 14.41 8.32 0.93
C ARG A 449 13.27 8.55 1.94
N ASP A 450 13.40 7.98 3.13
CA ASP A 450 12.39 7.93 4.15
C ASP A 450 13.07 8.02 5.51
N GLN A 451 13.31 9.26 5.94
CA GLN A 451 13.75 9.61 7.29
C GLN A 451 12.67 9.31 8.35
N ARG A 452 11.85 8.27 8.18
CA ARG A 452 10.71 7.94 9.06
C ARG A 452 11.09 7.14 10.30
N LEU A 453 12.31 6.59 10.37
CA LEU A 453 12.82 5.87 11.54
C LEU A 453 14.09 6.55 12.10
N PRO A 454 13.97 7.30 13.22
CA PRO A 454 15.14 7.68 14.01
C PRO A 454 15.80 6.39 14.54
N GLY A 455 17.09 6.20 14.29
CA GLY A 455 17.90 5.30 15.12
C GLY A 455 18.80 4.27 14.43
N VAL A 456 18.73 4.07 13.10
CA VAL A 456 19.54 3.03 12.44
C VAL A 456 20.42 3.58 11.31
N GLY A 457 19.95 4.56 10.53
CA GLY A 457 20.71 5.14 9.40
C GLY A 457 21.82 6.15 9.74
N ASP A 458 21.67 6.86 10.87
CA ASP A 458 22.59 7.94 11.29
C ASP A 458 23.58 7.51 12.37
N ALA A 459 23.66 6.21 12.64
CA ALA A 459 24.64 5.69 13.58
C ALA A 459 26.03 5.62 12.93
N MET A 460 27.01 6.01 13.73
CA MET A 460 28.43 5.90 13.44
C MET A 460 28.98 4.66 14.13
N TYR A 461 29.87 3.96 13.44
CA TYR A 461 30.47 2.72 13.90
C TYR A 461 31.98 2.76 13.67
N SER A 462 32.77 2.28 14.64
CA SER A 462 34.12 1.80 14.34
C SER A 462 34.04 0.56 13.42
N ILE A 463 35.16 0.14 12.83
CA ILE A 463 35.17 -1.04 11.93
C ILE A 463 34.61 -2.31 12.60
N THR A 464 34.95 -2.56 13.85
CA THR A 464 34.51 -3.75 14.59
C THR A 464 33.03 -3.69 14.93
N GLU A 465 32.53 -2.51 15.32
CA GLU A 465 31.12 -2.30 15.57
C GLU A 465 30.30 -2.38 14.28
N LEU A 466 30.84 -1.89 13.16
CA LEU A 466 30.21 -2.01 11.85
C LEU A 466 30.09 -3.47 11.44
N ALA A 467 31.16 -4.26 11.61
CA ALA A 467 31.13 -5.69 11.34
C ALA A 467 30.07 -6.39 12.19
N LYS A 468 30.08 -6.18 13.51
CA LYS A 468 29.09 -6.73 14.44
C LYS A 468 27.66 -6.34 14.08
N HIS A 469 27.42 -5.06 13.79
CA HIS A 469 26.12 -4.55 13.40
C HIS A 469 25.63 -5.18 12.09
N VAL A 470 26.50 -5.31 11.07
CA VAL A 470 26.16 -6.03 9.84
C VAL A 470 25.83 -7.50 10.14
N HIS A 471 26.60 -8.12 11.04
CA HIS A 471 26.44 -9.53 11.39
C HIS A 471 25.15 -9.83 12.15
N THR A 472 24.65 -8.91 12.98
CA THR A 472 23.43 -9.11 13.78
C THR A 472 22.19 -8.53 13.13
N ASP A 473 22.28 -7.31 12.59
CA ASP A 473 21.10 -6.51 12.20
C ASP A 473 20.82 -6.60 10.69
N HIS A 474 21.81 -7.05 9.90
CA HIS A 474 21.70 -7.23 8.45
C HIS A 474 21.90 -8.67 7.99
N ALA A 475 21.70 -9.63 8.90
CA ALA A 475 21.60 -11.05 8.58
C ALA A 475 20.36 -11.42 7.75
N ARG A 476 19.41 -10.49 7.58
CA ARG A 476 18.22 -10.61 6.71
C ARG A 476 18.32 -9.58 5.61
N GLU A 477 18.05 -10.00 4.36
CA GLU A 477 18.14 -9.10 3.21
C GLU A 477 17.12 -7.97 3.31
N VAL A 478 17.60 -6.74 3.52
CA VAL A 478 16.76 -5.56 3.45
C VAL A 478 17.60 -4.39 2.91
N SER A 479 17.22 -3.88 1.74
CA SER A 479 17.64 -2.59 1.12
C SER A 479 18.63 -2.65 -0.05
N PHE A 480 18.41 -1.75 -1.02
CA PHE A 480 19.33 -1.44 -2.12
C PHE A 480 20.64 -0.85 -1.59
N PRO A 481 21.78 -0.99 -2.27
CA PRO A 481 23.08 -0.55 -1.76
C PRO A 481 23.26 0.98 -1.82
N GLY A 482 23.67 1.58 -0.70
CA GLY A 482 24.24 2.93 -0.65
C GLY A 482 25.78 2.87 -0.71
N LYS A 483 26.46 4.02 -0.80
CA LYS A 483 27.91 4.08 -0.58
C LYS A 483 28.18 4.15 0.92
N SER A 484 29.15 3.38 1.41
CA SER A 484 29.73 3.65 2.74
C SER A 484 30.42 5.00 2.71
N GLU A 485 30.29 5.75 3.79
CA GLU A 485 30.95 7.05 3.98
C GLU A 485 31.71 7.02 5.30
N VAL A 486 32.89 7.65 5.29
CA VAL A 486 33.68 7.93 6.48
C VAL A 486 33.34 9.35 6.92
N ASP A 487 33.00 9.54 8.18
CA ASP A 487 32.66 10.85 8.73
C ASP A 487 33.45 11.08 10.03
N SER A 488 34.36 12.04 9.99
CA SER A 488 35.19 12.44 11.13
C SER A 488 34.82 13.80 11.70
N ALA A 489 33.82 14.49 11.14
CA ALA A 489 33.56 15.89 11.47
C ALA A 489 33.16 16.07 12.94
N VAL A 490 32.16 15.33 13.39
CA VAL A 490 31.69 15.40 14.78
C VAL A 490 32.70 14.77 15.74
N ALA A 491 33.32 13.64 15.35
CA ALA A 491 34.36 12.98 16.14
C ALA A 491 35.52 13.93 16.49
N ARG A 492 36.06 14.68 15.51
CA ARG A 492 37.13 15.66 15.76
C ARG A 492 36.69 16.77 16.72
N LYS A 493 35.46 17.30 16.55
CA LYS A 493 34.92 18.32 17.47
C LYS A 493 34.81 17.80 18.90
N VAL A 494 34.40 16.54 19.07
CA VAL A 494 34.35 15.88 20.39
C VAL A 494 35.74 15.76 21.00
N LEU A 495 36.74 15.30 20.24
CA LEU A 495 38.12 15.19 20.73
C LEU A 495 38.68 16.55 21.12
N HIS A 496 38.48 17.57 20.30
CA HIS A 496 38.88 18.95 20.60
C HIS A 496 38.22 19.49 21.88
N ALA A 497 36.91 19.28 22.06
CA ALA A 497 36.19 19.67 23.26
C ALA A 497 36.70 18.97 24.54
N LEU A 498 37.22 17.75 24.40
CA LEU A 498 37.84 16.98 25.49
C LEU A 498 39.33 17.25 25.67
N GLY A 499 39.95 18.06 24.81
CA GLY A 499 41.40 18.31 24.83
C GLY A 499 42.25 17.10 24.44
N LEU A 500 41.69 16.18 23.65
CA LEU A 500 42.35 14.95 23.18
C LEU A 500 42.87 15.12 21.74
N PRO A 501 43.97 14.43 21.37
CA PRO A 501 44.52 14.54 20.01
C PRO A 501 43.65 13.77 19.00
N GLU A 502 43.66 14.21 17.73
CA GLU A 502 42.84 13.60 16.65
C GLU A 502 43.33 12.20 16.21
N ASP A 503 44.55 11.84 16.61
CA ASP A 503 45.27 10.62 16.24
C ASP A 503 45.10 9.46 17.25
N ILE A 504 44.31 9.70 18.30
CA ILE A 504 44.00 8.72 19.35
C ILE A 504 43.24 7.51 18.80
N ARG A 505 43.52 6.31 19.34
CA ARG A 505 42.85 5.08 18.92
C ARG A 505 41.53 4.86 19.66
N HIS A 506 40.54 4.25 19.01
CA HIS A 506 39.24 3.93 19.61
C HIS A 506 39.37 3.14 20.92
N ALA A 507 40.30 2.17 20.98
CA ALA A 507 40.53 1.33 22.16
C ALA A 507 40.94 2.13 23.41
N GLU A 508 41.56 3.29 23.23
CA GLU A 508 42.00 4.14 24.35
C GLU A 508 40.85 4.93 24.97
N LEU A 509 39.73 5.08 24.25
CA LEU A 509 38.56 5.88 24.63
C LEU A 509 37.38 5.05 25.15
N THR A 510 37.28 3.78 24.76
CA THR A 510 36.16 2.90 25.11
C THR A 510 35.93 2.86 26.62
N GLY A 511 34.71 3.22 27.05
CA GLY A 511 34.32 3.22 28.46
C GLY A 511 34.94 4.35 29.30
N LYS A 512 35.64 5.30 28.70
CA LYS A 512 36.26 6.44 29.42
C LYS A 512 35.56 7.77 29.19
N ILE A 513 34.62 7.85 28.25
CA ILE A 513 33.90 9.09 27.94
C ILE A 513 32.42 8.91 28.25
N VAL A 514 31.84 9.91 28.90
CA VAL A 514 30.41 9.98 29.20
C VAL A 514 29.83 11.33 28.82
N CYS A 515 28.55 11.33 28.43
CA CYS A 515 27.75 12.54 28.38
C CYS A 515 27.02 12.72 29.71
N LYS A 516 26.97 13.93 30.25
CA LYS A 516 26.20 14.27 31.46
C LYS A 516 24.73 14.61 31.17
N CYS A 517 24.30 14.49 29.92
CA CYS A 517 22.92 14.72 29.53
C CYS A 517 22.00 13.68 30.20
N ALA A 518 20.69 13.91 30.13
CA ALA A 518 19.73 13.05 30.83
C ALA A 518 19.60 11.63 30.23
N THR A 519 19.90 11.49 28.94
CA THR A 519 19.56 10.35 28.07
C THR A 519 20.72 9.40 27.78
N PHE A 520 21.94 9.70 28.23
CA PHE A 520 23.14 8.91 27.91
C PHE A 520 24.13 8.87 29.08
N LYS A 521 23.97 7.91 30.00
CA LYS A 521 24.65 7.89 31.33
C LYS A 521 25.44 6.63 31.64
N HIS A 522 25.85 5.89 30.63
CA HIS A 522 26.73 4.75 30.80
C HIS A 522 28.01 4.98 30.01
N PRO A 523 29.17 4.54 30.52
CA PRO A 523 30.34 4.36 29.69
C PRO A 523 29.97 3.52 28.46
N SER A 524 30.23 4.08 27.29
CA SER A 524 29.89 3.52 25.98
C SER A 524 31.11 3.59 25.07
N THR A 525 30.98 3.11 23.85
CA THR A 525 32.05 3.28 22.87
C THR A 525 32.10 4.72 22.36
N PHE A 526 33.24 5.12 21.81
CA PHE A 526 33.37 6.47 21.24
C PHE A 526 32.40 6.70 20.08
N ALA A 527 32.13 5.68 19.25
CA ALA A 527 31.21 5.77 18.14
C ALA A 527 29.75 5.95 18.58
N GLU A 528 29.33 5.26 19.65
CA GLU A 528 28.02 5.43 20.27
C GLU A 528 27.82 6.83 20.83
N LEU A 529 28.85 7.40 21.47
CA LEU A 529 28.82 8.78 21.96
C LEU A 529 28.72 9.79 20.81
N VAL A 530 29.51 9.63 19.74
CA VAL A 530 29.44 10.50 18.55
C VAL A 530 28.04 10.42 17.92
N THR A 531 27.49 9.21 17.80
CA THR A 531 26.12 8.97 17.34
C THR A 531 25.09 9.68 18.23
N HIS A 532 25.25 9.59 19.55
CA HIS A 532 24.38 10.26 20.52
C HIS A 532 24.38 11.79 20.31
N ILE A 533 25.56 12.41 20.18
CA ILE A 533 25.68 13.86 19.94
C ILE A 533 25.03 14.26 18.62
N MET A 534 25.26 13.50 17.55
CA MET A 534 24.63 13.74 16.24
C MET A 534 23.10 13.73 16.34
N ARG A 535 22.53 12.76 17.08
CA ARG A 535 21.08 12.63 17.29
C ARG A 535 20.54 13.78 18.13
N GLU A 536 21.23 14.18 19.18
CA GLU A 536 20.79 15.28 20.05
C GLU A 536 20.84 16.63 19.33
N ASN A 537 21.87 16.90 18.52
CA ASN A 537 21.94 18.11 17.68
C ASN A 537 20.83 18.14 16.62
N SER A 538 20.60 17.00 15.95
CA SER A 538 19.51 16.87 14.98
C SER A 538 18.15 17.07 15.65
N ALA A 539 17.95 16.50 16.85
CA ALA A 539 16.75 16.67 17.65
C ALA A 539 16.53 18.11 18.08
N TYR A 540 17.57 18.83 18.49
CA TYR A 540 17.50 20.23 18.84
C TYR A 540 17.05 21.09 17.65
N HIS A 541 17.76 21.01 16.52
CA HIS A 541 17.45 21.82 15.33
C HIS A 541 16.03 21.56 14.84
N ALA A 542 15.59 20.30 14.85
CA ALA A 542 14.24 19.95 14.47
C ALA A 542 13.20 20.43 15.48
N ALA A 543 13.46 20.35 16.79
CA ALA A 543 12.54 20.86 17.81
C ALA A 543 12.38 22.39 17.71
N VAL A 544 13.47 23.13 17.51
CA VAL A 544 13.45 24.59 17.28
C VAL A 544 12.65 24.93 16.03
N TYR A 545 12.85 24.20 14.94
CA TYR A 545 12.13 24.41 13.69
C TYR A 545 10.62 24.11 13.84
N CYS A 546 10.27 22.96 14.40
CA CYS A 546 8.88 22.50 14.57
C CYS A 546 8.09 23.32 15.59
N ARG A 547 8.77 24.00 16.52
CA ARG A 547 8.16 24.87 17.52
C ARG A 547 7.26 25.95 16.94
N SER A 548 7.62 26.49 15.76
CA SER A 548 6.83 27.51 15.07
C SER A 548 5.46 26.99 14.58
N ALA A 549 5.31 25.67 14.44
CA ALA A 549 4.12 25.02 13.91
C ALA A 549 3.36 24.19 14.95
N SER A 550 3.89 24.01 16.17
CA SER A 550 3.29 23.17 17.22
C SER A 550 2.57 23.98 18.31
N ALA A 551 1.85 23.29 19.19
CA ALA A 551 1.20 23.89 20.37
C ALA A 551 2.18 24.11 21.55
N CYS A 552 3.49 24.04 21.31
CA CYS A 552 4.53 24.16 22.32
C CYS A 552 4.57 25.60 22.88
N PRO A 553 4.43 25.83 24.20
CA PRO A 553 4.31 27.18 24.75
C PRO A 553 5.51 28.09 24.43
N ALA A 554 5.26 29.36 24.12
CA ALA A 554 6.30 30.33 23.74
C ALA A 554 7.33 30.64 24.84
N HIS A 555 7.00 30.39 26.11
CA HIS A 555 7.87 30.64 27.26
C HIS A 555 8.77 29.46 27.65
N GLU A 556 8.52 28.25 27.14
CA GLU A 556 9.39 27.10 27.40
C GLU A 556 10.73 27.27 26.67
N VAL A 557 11.85 26.93 27.29
CA VAL A 557 13.16 27.01 26.64
C VAL A 557 13.59 25.61 26.21
N ILE A 558 14.27 25.50 25.08
CA ILE A 558 14.98 24.28 24.67
C ILE A 558 16.44 24.68 24.48
N ILE A 559 17.35 24.08 25.25
CA ILE A 559 18.78 24.37 25.20
C ILE A 559 19.47 23.48 24.16
N HIS A 560 20.41 24.07 23.41
CA HIS A 560 21.34 23.32 22.55
C HIS A 560 22.53 22.81 23.38
N ASP A 561 22.27 21.82 24.23
CA ASP A 561 23.23 21.28 25.19
C ASP A 561 24.26 20.30 24.58
N HIS A 562 24.20 20.07 23.27
CA HIS A 562 25.15 19.24 22.51
C HIS A 562 25.86 20.04 21.41
N ASP A 563 25.75 21.37 21.45
CA ASP A 563 26.54 22.28 20.61
C ASP A 563 28.02 22.15 20.98
N LEU A 564 28.81 21.61 20.06
CA LEU A 564 30.26 21.47 20.29
C LEU A 564 31.02 22.76 19.97
N ASP A 565 30.36 23.75 19.37
CA ASP A 565 30.99 25.03 18.99
C ASP A 565 30.79 26.11 20.09
N ASN A 566 29.91 25.89 21.09
CA ASN A 566 29.59 26.83 22.18
C ASN A 566 29.55 26.13 23.56
N ASP A 567 30.14 26.70 24.62
CA ASP A 567 30.26 26.09 25.97
C ASP A 567 28.91 26.07 26.76
N PRO A 568 28.57 25.04 27.58
CA PRO A 568 29.40 23.92 28.03
C PRO A 568 29.02 22.54 27.53
N SER A 569 30.03 21.86 26.96
CA SER A 569 29.94 20.45 26.61
C SER A 569 29.66 19.62 27.86
N PHE A 570 28.55 18.89 27.85
CA PHE A 570 28.18 17.91 28.88
C PHE A 570 29.11 16.69 28.90
N LEU A 571 30.11 16.66 28.02
CA LEU A 571 31.09 15.61 27.88
C LEU A 571 32.12 15.65 29.01
N ARG A 572 32.47 14.48 29.52
CA ARG A 572 33.55 14.32 30.51
C ARG A 572 34.37 13.07 30.21
N LEU A 573 35.67 13.22 30.40
CA LEU A 573 36.60 12.10 30.50
C LEU A 573 36.58 11.58 31.94
N LEU A 574 36.34 10.29 32.11
CA LEU A 574 36.40 9.61 33.40
C LEU A 574 37.85 9.28 33.75
N SER A 575 38.26 9.59 34.98
CA SER A 575 39.56 9.17 35.51
C SER A 575 39.56 7.70 35.92
N ASP A 576 38.40 7.17 36.37
CA ASP A 576 38.14 5.77 36.72
C ASP A 576 36.73 5.35 36.26
N ALA A 577 36.52 4.07 35.92
CA ALA A 577 35.33 3.56 35.20
C ALA A 577 33.97 3.66 35.95
N ASN A 578 33.92 4.23 37.15
CA ASN A 578 32.68 4.39 37.92
C ASN A 578 32.10 5.80 37.74
N PHE A 579 31.21 5.96 36.76
CA PHE A 579 30.38 7.15 36.64
C PHE A 579 29.10 7.00 37.46
N GLU A 580 28.97 7.79 38.54
CA GLU A 580 27.69 7.96 39.21
C GLU A 580 26.99 9.22 38.67
N PRO A 581 25.70 9.13 38.28
CA PRO A 581 24.97 10.32 37.88
C PRO A 581 24.83 11.30 39.05
N PRO A 582 24.81 12.62 38.80
CA PRO A 582 24.62 13.61 39.86
C PRO A 582 23.35 13.31 40.66
N PRO A 583 23.38 13.37 42.00
CA PRO A 583 22.21 13.10 42.83
C PRO A 583 21.09 14.10 42.51
N LEU A 584 19.84 13.64 42.61
CA LEU A 584 18.68 14.52 42.51
C LEU A 584 18.62 15.44 43.71
N ALA A 585 18.15 16.68 43.50
CA ALA A 585 17.79 17.54 44.61
C ALA A 585 16.61 16.92 45.39
N PRO A 586 16.46 17.18 46.70
CA PRO A 586 15.40 16.56 47.51
C PRO A 586 13.97 16.79 46.98
N ASP A 587 13.71 17.93 46.34
CA ASP A 587 12.44 18.25 45.68
C ASP A 587 12.24 17.46 44.38
N GLU A 588 13.29 17.30 43.58
CA GLU A 588 13.26 16.45 42.37
C GLU A 588 13.09 14.97 42.71
N GLY A 589 13.73 14.48 43.77
CA GLY A 589 13.57 13.10 44.23
C GLY A 589 12.14 12.80 44.72
N ARG A 590 11.51 13.75 45.40
CA ARG A 590 10.07 13.66 45.75
C ARG A 590 9.19 13.62 44.51
N LEU A 591 9.49 14.46 43.52
CA LEU A 591 8.72 14.51 42.28
C LEU A 591 8.89 13.25 41.43
N ALA A 592 10.09 12.71 41.34
CA ALA A 592 10.36 11.42 40.70
C ALA A 592 9.54 10.31 41.37
N ALA A 593 9.51 10.23 42.70
CA ALA A 593 8.68 9.26 43.42
C ALA A 593 7.17 9.43 43.14
N VAL A 594 6.69 10.67 42.99
CA VAL A 594 5.30 10.95 42.58
C VAL A 594 5.02 10.42 41.18
N TRP A 595 5.94 10.61 40.24
CA TRP A 595 5.80 10.07 38.88
C TRP A 595 5.90 8.54 38.85
N SER A 596 6.82 7.93 39.60
CA SER A 596 6.93 6.47 39.72
C SER A 596 5.66 5.86 40.29
N ALA A 597 5.01 6.52 41.26
CA ALA A 597 3.73 6.09 41.80
C ALA A 597 2.57 6.27 40.81
N LYS A 598 2.63 7.31 39.97
CA LYS A 598 1.61 7.62 38.96
C LYS A 598 1.72 6.72 37.71
N PHE A 599 2.95 6.33 37.34
CA PHE A 599 3.27 5.53 36.16
C PHE A 599 4.07 4.28 36.58
N PRO A 600 3.44 3.34 37.32
CA PRO A 600 4.11 2.11 37.73
C PRO A 600 4.50 1.28 36.49
N ASP A 601 5.75 0.80 36.47
CA ASP A 601 6.31 -0.08 35.43
C ASP A 601 6.31 0.49 34.00
N LYS A 602 6.32 1.83 33.83
CA LYS A 602 6.27 2.50 32.52
C LYS A 602 7.32 3.60 32.36
N GLU A 603 7.99 3.61 31.21
CA GLU A 603 8.82 4.73 30.77
C GLU A 603 7.95 5.98 30.56
N VAL A 604 8.45 7.14 30.99
CA VAL A 604 7.79 8.45 30.85
C VAL A 604 8.47 9.29 29.77
N ILE A 605 7.73 10.24 29.20
CA ILE A 605 8.27 11.23 28.26
C ILE A 605 8.03 12.66 28.74
N CYS A 606 8.92 13.57 28.32
CA CYS A 606 8.77 15.00 28.60
C CYS A 606 7.62 15.60 27.79
N THR A 607 6.60 16.12 28.49
CA THR A 607 5.43 16.76 27.87
C THR A 607 5.83 17.90 26.93
N VAL A 608 6.83 18.71 27.29
CA VAL A 608 7.29 19.84 26.47
C VAL A 608 7.93 19.35 25.17
N CYS A 609 8.84 18.38 25.23
CA CYS A 609 9.43 17.77 24.04
C CYS A 609 8.39 17.07 23.17
N TYR A 610 7.38 16.44 23.78
CA TYR A 610 6.27 15.84 23.04
C TYR A 610 5.41 16.90 22.32
N LEU A 611 5.09 18.02 22.97
CA LEU A 611 4.36 19.11 22.31
C LEU A 611 5.16 19.71 21.16
N CYS A 612 6.46 19.92 21.35
CA CYS A 612 7.35 20.43 20.32
C CYS A 612 7.57 19.45 19.14
N SER A 613 7.17 18.18 19.28
CA SER A 613 7.16 17.18 18.20
C SER A 613 5.78 16.95 17.56
N LYS A 614 4.70 17.51 18.13
CA LYS A 614 3.33 17.44 17.59
C LYS A 614 3.08 18.59 16.63
N ILE A 615 3.21 18.32 15.34
CA ILE A 615 2.87 19.27 14.28
C ILE A 615 1.44 18.98 13.79
N PRO A 616 0.49 19.93 13.90
CA PRO A 616 -0.85 19.77 13.36
C PRO A 616 -0.79 19.44 11.87
N TYR A 617 -1.52 18.41 11.45
CA TYR A 617 -1.53 17.95 10.05
C TYR A 617 -1.95 19.05 9.05
N ASN A 618 -2.74 20.01 9.52
CA ASN A 618 -3.22 21.15 8.75
C ASN A 618 -2.28 22.38 8.77
N SER A 619 -1.14 22.34 9.49
CA SER A 619 -0.21 23.47 9.55
C SER A 619 0.49 23.75 8.20
N GLU A 620 0.95 24.99 7.99
CA GLU A 620 1.71 25.37 6.77
C GLU A 620 3.01 24.59 6.60
N PHE A 621 3.54 24.03 7.70
CA PHE A 621 4.71 23.15 7.73
C PHE A 621 4.63 22.02 6.70
N TRP A 622 3.45 21.39 6.55
CA TRP A 622 3.24 20.28 5.60
C TRP A 622 3.01 20.73 4.15
N ARG A 623 2.86 22.04 3.88
CA ARG A 623 2.42 22.57 2.57
C ARG A 623 3.52 23.25 1.75
N ARG A 624 4.74 23.41 2.28
CA ARG A 624 5.83 24.15 1.60
C ARG A 624 6.48 23.33 0.46
N PRO A 625 6.58 23.86 -0.78
CA PRO A 625 7.11 23.13 -1.94
C PRO A 625 8.62 22.82 -1.89
N GLU A 626 9.38 23.60 -1.12
CA GLU A 626 10.85 23.59 -1.05
C GLU A 626 11.43 22.29 -0.45
N HIS A 627 10.59 21.47 0.19
CA HIS A 627 11.02 20.29 0.96
C HIS A 627 10.65 18.95 0.32
N LYS A 628 10.20 18.92 -0.95
CA LYS A 628 9.87 17.65 -1.64
C LYS A 628 11.05 16.68 -1.78
N ASN A 629 12.29 17.13 -1.58
CA ASN A 629 13.51 16.31 -1.61
C ASN A 629 14.27 16.23 -0.27
N SER A 630 13.80 16.89 0.79
CA SER A 630 14.35 16.77 2.15
C SER A 630 13.25 16.27 3.06
N CYS A 631 13.28 15.00 3.47
CA CYS A 631 12.34 14.53 4.48
C CYS A 631 12.46 15.42 5.73
N LEU A 632 11.33 15.69 6.38
CA LEU A 632 11.28 16.51 7.59
C LEU A 632 11.40 15.58 8.79
N TYR A 633 12.55 15.60 9.46
CA TYR A 633 12.73 14.87 10.73
C TYR A 633 11.83 15.51 11.80
N VAL A 634 10.87 14.74 12.31
CA VAL A 634 10.07 15.12 13.48
C VAL A 634 10.71 14.43 14.69
N PRO A 635 11.29 15.18 15.65
CA PRO A 635 11.95 14.58 16.80
C PRO A 635 10.94 13.75 17.60
N ARG A 636 11.28 12.54 18.05
CA ARG A 636 10.42 11.81 19.01
C ARG A 636 10.86 12.17 20.43
N ALA A 637 9.90 12.31 21.35
CA ALA A 637 10.23 12.42 22.76
C ALA A 637 10.88 11.11 23.24
N VAL A 638 12.03 11.23 23.91
CA VAL A 638 12.81 10.08 24.39
C VAL A 638 12.13 9.50 25.62
N HIS A 639 12.03 8.18 25.66
CA HIS A 639 11.55 7.41 26.81
C HIS A 639 12.60 7.47 27.94
N MET A 640 12.16 7.76 29.16
CA MET A 640 13.01 8.02 30.30
C MET A 640 12.41 7.43 31.58
N GLU A 641 13.25 7.08 32.54
CA GLU A 641 12.83 6.84 33.92
C GLU A 641 12.41 8.15 34.61
N PRO A 642 11.54 8.12 35.64
CA PRO A 642 11.13 9.30 36.38
C PRO A 642 12.29 10.19 36.90
N GLU A 643 13.38 9.59 37.39
CA GLU A 643 14.56 10.35 37.82
C GLU A 643 15.32 10.96 36.63
N GLU A 644 15.29 10.32 35.47
CA GLU A 644 15.89 10.84 34.23
C GLU A 644 15.11 12.02 33.70
N LEU A 645 13.78 11.96 33.73
CA LEU A 645 12.92 13.05 33.32
C LEU A 645 13.14 14.31 34.17
N ALA A 646 13.28 14.16 35.50
CA ALA A 646 13.55 15.31 36.38
C ALA A 646 14.85 16.02 35.98
N ARG A 647 15.89 15.24 35.67
CA ARG A 647 17.18 15.76 35.18
C ARG A 647 17.05 16.37 33.79
N HIS A 648 16.31 15.72 32.90
CA HIS A 648 16.05 16.20 31.54
C HIS A 648 15.43 17.59 31.57
N VAL A 649 14.39 17.82 32.36
CA VAL A 649 13.75 19.14 32.45
C VAL A 649 14.71 20.20 32.95
N ARG A 650 15.53 19.86 33.96
CA ARG A 650 16.55 20.79 34.48
C ARG A 650 17.59 21.17 33.43
N THR A 651 18.10 20.20 32.66
CA THR A 651 19.20 20.45 31.71
C THR A 651 18.71 20.96 30.36
N LYS A 652 17.63 20.41 29.82
CA LYS A 652 17.11 20.75 28.48
C LYS A 652 16.17 21.95 28.49
N HIS A 653 15.40 22.15 29.57
CA HIS A 653 14.43 23.25 29.71
C HIS A 653 14.86 24.33 30.70
N SER A 654 16.04 24.18 31.32
CA SER A 654 16.64 25.18 32.21
C SER A 654 15.76 25.61 33.39
N ARG A 655 14.86 24.74 33.84
CA ARG A 655 13.92 25.03 34.94
C ARG A 655 13.69 23.81 35.82
N LYS A 656 13.10 24.04 37.01
CA LYS A 656 12.65 22.95 37.87
C LYS A 656 11.52 22.17 37.20
N ALA A 657 11.54 20.86 37.38
CA ALA A 657 10.47 19.96 36.96
C ALA A 657 9.18 20.21 37.77
N ARG A 658 8.04 20.03 37.10
CA ARG A 658 6.68 20.18 37.63
C ARG A 658 5.88 18.90 37.37
N PRO A 659 4.86 18.55 38.18
CA PRO A 659 4.08 17.32 38.01
C PRO A 659 3.54 17.07 36.60
N GLU A 660 3.19 18.12 35.86
CA GLU A 660 2.68 18.12 34.49
C GLU A 660 3.73 17.86 33.40
N ASP A 661 5.02 17.87 33.74
CA ASP A 661 6.10 17.64 32.75
C ASP A 661 6.25 16.16 32.37
N ALA A 662 5.65 15.25 33.14
CA ALA A 662 5.61 13.83 32.84
C ALA A 662 4.30 13.42 32.18
N MET A 663 4.44 12.74 31.05
CA MET A 663 3.36 12.07 30.36
C MET A 663 3.73 10.60 30.14
N GLU A 664 2.73 9.73 30.20
CA GLU A 664 2.89 8.32 29.82
C GLU A 664 3.34 8.23 28.36
N ALA A 665 4.39 7.45 28.09
CA ALA A 665 4.81 7.22 26.73
C ALA A 665 3.68 6.52 25.95
N PRO A 666 3.29 7.01 24.76
CA PRO A 666 2.30 6.31 23.94
C PRO A 666 2.83 4.92 23.58
N ASP A 667 1.94 3.93 23.48
CA ASP A 667 2.30 2.55 23.09
C ASP A 667 3.23 2.57 21.88
N LYS A 668 4.26 1.71 21.87
CA LYS A 668 5.18 1.54 20.74
C LYS A 668 4.36 1.09 19.51
N VAL A 669 3.82 2.04 18.75
CA VAL A 669 3.07 1.74 17.53
C VAL A 669 4.05 1.06 16.58
N SER A 670 3.85 -0.24 16.32
CA SER A 670 4.56 -0.91 15.23
C SER A 670 4.14 -0.21 13.93
N TRP A 671 5.09 0.40 13.23
CA TRP A 671 4.82 1.25 12.06
C TRP A 671 4.23 0.50 10.86
N ASN A 672 4.08 -0.84 10.94
CA ASN A 672 3.31 -1.62 9.98
C ASN A 672 1.82 -1.22 9.91
N ALA A 673 1.27 -0.58 10.95
CA ALA A 673 -0.14 -0.16 10.97
C ALA A 673 -0.40 1.25 10.40
N ALA A 674 0.64 2.08 10.18
CA ALA A 674 0.48 3.50 9.82
C ALA A 674 0.63 3.80 8.32
N ILE A 675 0.75 2.79 7.46
CA ILE A 675 0.84 2.94 5.98
C ILE A 675 -0.51 2.65 5.28
N LEU A 676 -1.62 2.61 6.02
CA LEU A 676 -2.97 2.40 5.45
C LEU A 676 -3.95 3.56 5.71
N TRP A 677 -3.49 4.81 5.62
CA TRP A 677 -4.35 5.99 5.48
C TRP A 677 -3.77 6.99 4.48
#